data_AF-A0A9D7RAG6-F1
#
_entry.id   AF-A0A9D7RAG6-F1
#
_cell.length_a   1.000
_cell.length_b   1.000
_cell.length_c   1.000
_cell.angle_alpha   90.00
_cell.angle_beta   90.00
_cell.angle_gamma   90.00
#
_symmetry.space_group_name_H-M   'P 1'
#
loop_
_entity.id
_entity.type
_entity.pdbx_description
1 polymer ?
#
loop_
_entity_poly.entity_id
_entity_poly.type
_entity_poly.pdbx_seq_one_letter_code
_entity_poly.pdbx_strand_id
1 'polypeptide(L)'
;MSLLSLPRSFAFVALLCIGSARADDFYVDLDAGSDAAVGTSAAPWRTLTHAMATVAPSSGHRVLVRGTATLSSPGESFPIRVPAGVSLEAWDAQQGAVLDAELQPCLEIVGPEHRGQSLRGYAGNLRLIGEPAISVDVLGIAESVDLVVDGCAVWGELRMILAEAVGQTRFGSCALTVRSCDLIDVTVDCRTSSISTTQDVLSVSLSDNSYCRYLLLRGLSAPTRPLELLRNREVDSALLERCSAATAVIEDNVFDRTIHADVSASTVLCRRNYSEFGMYFAAQGRLEVLANRVFAGSLSVCGAGTQKIHDNVSANGAILFDSLGPLSAPCSVLRNHAAQMEVEVLGSQALTIADNFVTEFGMNVRSLPSASVEIVRNQITQAYSEGGMNLRLAPVGTFPEAPQVTIADNQITGYFREGAGVLVDAILGKLVIERNDIRGFGSGLHIADASVVHGSPNGWNFRIERNAIYGSRIGVELGLGGSQEDLRFLNNEIASLEEGLLLRRGTYLGTIRCWNNILSSEGNQAVSGGFAPIDLVWSNLCSDTSLLALHPTNISGDPQFDPASGRLRSSSPAVGSGIDPLTALPGFNMGRDPLQPAATLQFRAQSEAAATLRLDAPGSSVALLLFGAAASNPADIALCDGLLGIDLGSWLFSVPQPVSNGTLVLPLALPPGTWTVVVQALYDAASAVPPCRASNMVVVRR
;
A
#
# COMPACT_ATOMS: atom_id res chain seq x y z
N MET A 1 -3.32 101.30 55.14
CA MET A 1 -1.86 101.05 55.00
C MET A 1 -1.56 99.73 55.70
N SER A 2 -0.65 98.92 55.11
CA SER A 2 -0.18 97.59 55.58
C SER A 2 -0.96 96.35 55.08
N LEU A 3 -0.29 95.52 54.25
CA LEU A 3 -0.56 94.10 53.92
C LEU A 3 0.81 93.53 53.45
N LEU A 4 1.69 92.89 54.23
CA LEU A 4 1.67 91.62 54.98
C LEU A 4 1.48 90.33 54.13
N SER A 5 2.61 89.63 53.96
CA SER A 5 2.86 88.17 54.07
C SER A 5 2.12 87.16 53.18
N LEU A 6 2.90 86.46 52.33
CA LEU A 6 2.66 85.06 51.91
C LEU A 6 4.00 84.28 51.90
N PRO A 7 4.04 83.00 52.32
CA PRO A 7 5.26 82.27 52.67
C PRO A 7 5.93 81.56 51.48
N ARG A 8 7.27 81.54 51.51
CA ARG A 8 8.19 80.97 50.50
C ARG A 8 8.31 79.43 50.49
N SER A 9 7.33 78.68 51.00
CA SER A 9 7.55 77.27 51.36
C SER A 9 6.83 76.22 50.49
N PHE A 10 6.44 76.51 49.25
CA PHE A 10 5.68 75.55 48.41
C PHE A 10 6.38 75.10 47.11
N ALA A 11 7.64 75.45 46.86
CA ALA A 11 8.31 75.17 45.58
C ALA A 11 9.23 73.94 45.54
N PHE A 12 9.33 73.12 46.61
CA PHE A 12 10.36 72.07 46.71
C PHE A 12 9.88 70.60 46.74
N VAL A 13 8.57 70.33 46.61
CA VAL A 13 8.02 68.95 46.70
C VAL A 13 7.53 68.37 45.36
N ALA A 14 7.47 69.16 44.28
CA ALA A 14 7.03 68.67 42.96
C ALA A 14 8.15 68.08 42.08
N LEU A 15 9.42 68.12 42.51
CA LEU A 15 10.57 67.70 41.68
C LEU A 15 11.08 66.27 41.97
N LEU A 16 10.43 65.52 42.86
CA LEU A 16 10.93 64.21 43.36
C LEU A 16 10.09 62.99 42.95
N CYS A 17 9.12 63.17 42.04
CA CYS A 17 8.33 62.07 41.47
C CYS A 17 8.64 61.81 39.98
N ILE A 18 9.84 62.14 39.50
CA ILE A 18 10.34 61.60 38.23
C ILE A 18 10.86 60.20 38.53
N GLY A 19 9.96 59.26 38.78
CA GLY A 19 10.30 57.85 38.68
C GLY A 19 10.70 57.62 37.23
N SER A 20 11.95 57.21 37.00
CA SER A 20 12.42 56.81 35.69
C SER A 20 11.53 55.67 35.21
N ALA A 21 10.52 55.99 34.41
CA ALA A 21 9.81 55.01 33.61
C ALA A 21 10.88 54.39 32.72
N ARG A 22 11.37 53.22 33.10
CA ARG A 22 12.31 52.44 32.31
C ARG A 22 11.53 52.09 31.05
N ALA A 23 11.90 52.70 29.93
CA ALA A 23 11.27 52.38 28.66
C ALA A 23 11.63 50.93 28.33
N ASP A 24 10.63 50.06 28.34
CA ASP A 24 10.81 48.65 27.95
C ASP A 24 10.90 48.52 26.43
N ASP A 25 10.37 49.51 25.69
CA ASP A 25 10.38 49.59 24.23
C ASP A 25 11.26 50.75 23.74
N PHE A 26 12.15 50.46 22.79
CA PHE A 26 12.97 51.42 22.03
C PHE A 26 12.50 51.48 20.58
N TYR A 27 12.70 52.62 19.91
CA TYR A 27 12.18 52.87 18.57
C TYR A 27 13.28 53.28 17.61
N VAL A 28 13.27 52.67 16.42
CA VAL A 28 14.14 52.98 15.29
C VAL A 28 13.26 53.36 14.11
N ASP A 29 13.51 54.54 13.54
CA ASP A 29 12.89 55.01 12.29
C ASP A 29 14.02 55.25 11.29
N LEU A 30 14.19 54.31 10.38
CA LEU A 30 15.30 54.30 9.43
C LEU A 30 15.25 55.49 8.45
N ASP A 31 14.06 56.06 8.25
CA ASP A 31 13.80 57.15 7.33
C ASP A 31 13.91 58.53 8.00
N ALA A 32 13.36 58.67 9.23
CA ALA A 32 13.20 59.97 9.91
C ALA A 32 13.95 60.10 11.25
N GLY A 33 14.58 59.04 11.74
CA GLY A 33 15.23 59.01 13.05
C GLY A 33 16.54 59.77 13.14
N SER A 34 17.10 59.83 14.35
CA SER A 34 18.43 60.39 14.63
C SER A 34 19.17 59.59 15.69
N ASP A 35 20.43 59.22 15.44
CA ASP A 35 21.27 58.52 16.44
C ASP A 35 21.77 59.45 17.57
N ALA A 36 21.44 60.74 17.50
CA ALA A 36 21.59 61.66 18.62
C ALA A 36 20.34 61.68 19.54
N ALA A 37 19.27 61.00 19.15
CA ALA A 37 18.03 60.92 19.93
C ALA A 37 18.12 59.89 21.07
N VAL A 38 17.09 59.85 21.90
CA VAL A 38 17.01 58.98 23.08
C VAL A 38 16.34 57.62 22.81
N GLY A 39 15.91 57.34 21.58
CA GLY A 39 15.33 56.05 21.19
C GLY A 39 13.87 55.84 21.62
N THR A 40 13.11 56.93 21.80
CA THR A 40 11.67 56.88 22.15
C THR A 40 10.80 57.00 20.90
N SER A 41 9.51 56.67 20.96
CA SER A 41 8.62 56.79 19.80
C SER A 41 8.51 58.22 19.25
N ALA A 42 8.69 59.24 20.10
CA ALA A 42 8.70 60.65 19.69
C ALA A 42 10.08 61.13 19.18
N ALA A 43 11.14 60.41 19.53
CA ALA A 43 12.51 60.71 19.14
C ALA A 43 13.27 59.40 18.85
N PRO A 44 12.92 58.71 17.75
CA PRO A 44 13.46 57.40 17.43
C PRO A 44 14.91 57.51 16.94
N TRP A 45 15.68 56.45 17.12
CA TRP A 45 17.02 56.32 16.53
C TRP A 45 16.94 56.16 15.02
N ARG A 46 18.05 56.47 14.33
CA ARG A 46 18.14 56.36 12.87
C ARG A 46 18.64 55.00 12.43
N THR A 47 19.56 54.38 13.17
CA THR A 47 20.19 53.12 12.77
C THR A 47 19.96 51.99 13.77
N LEU A 48 19.78 50.79 13.23
CA LEU A 48 19.73 49.54 13.99
C LEU A 48 21.07 49.25 14.64
N THR A 49 22.17 49.55 13.95
CA THR A 49 23.52 49.42 14.48
C THR A 49 23.69 50.23 15.77
N HIS A 50 23.22 51.48 15.79
CA HIS A 50 23.24 52.30 17.00
C HIS A 50 22.31 51.74 18.09
N ALA A 51 21.09 51.33 17.71
CA ALA A 51 20.13 50.75 18.65
C ALA A 51 20.71 49.51 19.36
N MET A 52 21.26 48.57 18.60
CA MET A 52 21.84 47.33 19.15
C MET A 52 23.09 47.58 19.99
N ALA A 53 23.88 48.62 19.69
CA ALA A 53 25.03 49.00 20.51
C ALA A 53 24.64 49.71 21.82
N THR A 54 23.47 50.34 21.85
CA THR A 54 23.01 51.19 22.96
C THR A 54 22.10 50.44 23.93
N VAL A 55 21.24 49.56 23.43
CA VAL A 55 20.34 48.75 24.27
C VAL A 55 21.17 47.74 25.05
N ALA A 56 21.12 47.86 26.38
CA ALA A 56 21.84 46.93 27.25
C ALA A 56 21.32 45.49 27.02
N PRO A 57 22.19 44.47 27.05
CA PRO A 57 21.77 43.08 27.05
C PRO A 57 21.06 42.79 28.38
N SER A 58 19.74 42.97 28.41
CA SER A 58 18.89 42.59 29.54
C SER A 58 17.57 42.04 29.03
N SER A 59 17.06 41.03 29.74
CA SER A 59 15.83 40.33 29.39
C SER A 59 14.65 41.30 29.26
N GLY A 60 14.05 41.36 28.07
CA GLY A 60 12.73 41.96 27.86
C GLY A 60 12.69 43.29 27.13
N HIS A 61 13.82 43.84 26.69
CA HIS A 61 13.81 45.03 25.84
C HIS A 61 13.32 44.71 24.43
N ARG A 62 12.42 45.54 23.92
CA ARG A 62 11.92 45.45 22.55
C ARG A 62 12.44 46.63 21.74
N VAL A 63 12.95 46.37 20.54
CA VAL A 63 13.36 47.39 19.58
C VAL A 63 12.39 47.34 18.41
N LEU A 64 11.57 48.38 18.30
CA LEU A 64 10.52 48.55 17.31
C LEU A 64 11.06 49.33 16.11
N VAL A 65 11.04 48.72 14.93
CA VAL A 65 11.72 49.23 13.73
C VAL A 65 10.71 49.65 12.67
N ARG A 66 10.86 50.85 12.12
CA ARG A 66 10.15 51.32 10.92
C ARG A 66 11.14 51.62 9.80
N GLY A 67 10.79 51.23 8.57
CA GLY A 67 11.55 51.52 7.36
C GLY A 67 12.31 50.30 6.82
N THR A 68 13.22 50.55 5.86
CA THR A 68 14.04 49.52 5.21
C THR A 68 15.52 49.80 5.44
N ALA A 69 16.25 48.84 6.03
CA ALA A 69 17.70 48.92 6.19
C ALA A 69 18.37 48.13 5.07
N THR A 70 19.22 48.79 4.30
CA THR A 70 20.00 48.15 3.23
C THR A 70 21.49 48.27 3.52
N LEU A 71 22.33 47.46 2.86
CA LEU A 71 23.79 47.66 2.85
C LEU A 71 24.22 49.09 2.48
N SER A 72 23.39 49.80 1.72
CA SER A 72 23.64 51.18 1.30
C SER A 72 23.13 52.24 2.31
N SER A 73 22.39 51.82 3.34
CA SER A 73 21.86 52.73 4.37
C SER A 73 23.00 53.35 5.18
N PRO A 74 23.16 54.70 5.18
CA PRO A 74 24.25 55.34 5.89
C PRO A 74 24.23 55.06 7.39
N GLY A 75 25.33 54.52 7.92
CA GLY A 75 25.50 54.25 9.35
C GLY A 75 25.10 52.84 9.79
N GLU A 76 24.55 52.01 8.89
CA GLU A 76 24.34 50.59 9.20
C GLU A 76 25.61 49.77 8.97
N SER A 77 25.83 48.79 9.84
CA SER A 77 26.86 47.76 9.68
C SER A 77 26.22 46.38 9.69
N PHE A 78 26.42 45.62 8.62
CA PHE A 78 25.94 44.25 8.49
C PHE A 78 27.10 43.25 8.76
N PRO A 79 26.84 42.12 9.43
CA PRO A 79 25.56 41.72 10.01
C PRO A 79 25.16 42.56 11.24
N ILE A 80 23.87 42.86 11.39
CA ILE A 80 23.33 43.53 12.58
C ILE A 80 23.37 42.55 13.75
N ARG A 81 24.15 42.87 14.79
CA ARG A 81 24.32 42.02 15.98
C ARG A 81 23.25 42.29 17.01
N VAL A 82 22.32 41.38 17.22
CA VAL A 82 21.27 41.52 18.25
C VAL A 82 21.78 41.00 19.59
N PRO A 83 21.89 41.85 20.64
CA PRO A 83 22.32 41.40 21.96
C PRO A 83 21.35 40.39 22.57
N ALA A 84 21.87 39.50 23.42
CA ALA A 84 21.05 38.57 24.20
C ALA A 84 19.99 39.31 25.04
N GLY A 85 18.74 38.80 25.00
CA GLY A 85 17.60 39.34 25.74
C GLY A 85 16.84 40.49 25.07
N VAL A 86 17.32 40.98 23.91
CA VAL A 86 16.64 42.00 23.10
C VAL A 86 15.77 41.33 22.02
N SER A 87 14.53 41.80 21.85
CA SER A 87 13.62 41.42 20.77
C SER A 87 13.59 42.51 19.70
N LEU A 88 13.65 42.12 18.43
CA LEU A 88 13.54 43.03 17.28
C LEU A 88 12.20 42.80 16.59
N GLU A 89 11.37 43.85 16.54
CA GLU A 89 10.01 43.77 16.04
C GLU A 89 9.72 44.92 15.06
N ALA A 90 8.91 44.67 14.02
CA ALA A 90 8.38 45.76 13.20
C ALA A 90 7.52 46.70 14.07
N TRP A 91 7.76 48.01 13.97
CA TRP A 91 7.00 49.03 14.68
C TRP A 91 5.53 49.05 14.24
N ASP A 92 5.29 48.84 12.94
CA ASP A 92 3.95 48.61 12.40
C ASP A 92 3.85 47.20 11.82
N ALA A 93 2.99 46.38 12.43
CA ALA A 93 2.73 45.01 12.00
C ALA A 93 2.21 44.92 10.56
N GLN A 94 1.67 46.00 9.99
CA GLN A 94 1.20 46.04 8.60
C GLN A 94 2.25 46.46 7.58
N GLN A 95 3.31 47.19 7.98
CA GLN A 95 4.32 47.70 7.04
C GLN A 95 5.60 46.85 7.00
N GLY A 96 5.84 46.02 8.02
CA GLY A 96 7.05 45.20 8.11
C GLY A 96 8.33 46.04 8.24
N ALA A 97 9.40 45.41 8.73
CA ALA A 97 10.74 45.98 8.65
C ALA A 97 11.56 45.09 7.71
N VAL A 98 12.08 45.68 6.64
CA VAL A 98 12.87 44.95 5.64
C VAL A 98 14.34 45.19 5.94
N LEU A 99 15.13 44.12 6.15
CA LEU A 99 16.59 44.21 6.16
C LEU A 99 17.10 43.48 4.92
N ASP A 100 17.55 44.26 3.94
CA ASP A 100 18.06 43.75 2.67
C ASP A 100 19.58 43.93 2.61
N ALA A 101 20.33 42.85 2.88
CA ALA A 101 21.78 42.86 2.78
C ALA A 101 22.31 42.22 1.49
N GLU A 102 21.50 42.15 0.42
CA GLU A 102 21.73 41.64 -0.95
C GLU A 102 22.44 40.27 -1.12
N LEU A 103 23.43 39.89 -0.31
CA LEU A 103 24.22 38.65 -0.37
C LEU A 103 24.89 38.24 0.97
N GLN A 104 24.75 39.02 2.06
CA GLN A 104 25.35 38.70 3.37
C GLN A 104 24.27 38.40 4.43
N PRO A 105 24.59 37.66 5.52
CA PRO A 105 23.65 37.53 6.64
C PRO A 105 23.30 38.93 7.15
N CYS A 106 22.02 39.26 7.15
CA CYS A 106 21.53 40.58 7.53
C CYS A 106 21.50 40.72 9.06
N LEU A 107 21.21 39.62 9.75
CA LEU A 107 21.10 39.55 11.20
C LEU A 107 22.00 38.45 11.75
N GLU A 108 22.76 38.76 12.80
CA GLU A 108 23.57 37.83 13.58
C GLU A 108 23.12 37.91 15.04
N ILE A 109 22.50 36.86 15.57
CA ILE A 109 22.17 36.78 17.01
C ILE A 109 23.38 36.17 17.72
N VAL A 110 23.95 36.88 18.72
CA VAL A 110 25.15 36.45 19.45
C VAL A 110 24.92 36.48 20.97
N GLY A 111 25.18 35.37 21.66
CA GLY A 111 25.13 35.32 23.13
C GLY A 111 25.12 33.91 23.74
N PRO A 112 25.32 33.81 25.08
CA PRO A 112 25.32 32.52 25.80
C PRO A 112 23.93 32.05 26.27
N GLU A 113 22.90 32.91 26.28
CA GLU A 113 21.55 32.59 26.78
C GLU A 113 20.46 33.36 25.99
N HIS A 114 19.66 32.67 25.16
CA HIS A 114 18.66 33.29 24.27
C HIS A 114 17.20 32.91 24.57
N ARG A 115 16.85 32.69 25.83
CA ARG A 115 15.45 32.39 26.18
C ARG A 115 14.55 33.62 25.97
N GLY A 116 13.54 33.48 25.11
CA GLY A 116 12.45 34.46 24.93
C GLY A 116 12.69 35.55 23.89
N GLN A 117 13.66 35.40 22.98
CA GLN A 117 13.83 36.34 21.86
C GLN A 117 12.80 36.04 20.76
N SER A 118 12.12 37.08 20.28
CA SER A 118 11.20 36.99 19.14
C SER A 118 11.69 37.89 18.02
N LEU A 119 11.68 37.37 16.78
CA LEU A 119 11.87 38.16 15.57
C LEU A 119 10.53 38.21 14.81
N ARG A 120 9.89 39.38 14.78
CA ARG A 120 8.57 39.55 14.15
C ARG A 120 8.59 40.62 13.06
N GLY A 121 7.97 40.31 11.93
CA GLY A 121 7.79 41.19 10.78
C GLY A 121 9.03 41.37 9.91
N TYR A 122 9.93 40.37 9.88
CA TYR A 122 11.23 40.46 9.22
C TYR A 122 11.29 39.73 7.87
N ALA A 123 12.01 40.31 6.90
CA ALA A 123 12.39 39.69 5.64
C ALA A 123 13.91 39.83 5.39
N GLY A 124 14.62 38.70 5.26
CA GLY A 124 16.04 38.60 4.87
C GLY A 124 16.80 37.43 5.53
N ASN A 125 18.13 37.39 5.33
CA ASN A 125 18.98 36.27 5.74
C ASN A 125 19.35 36.33 7.24
N LEU A 126 19.06 35.25 7.98
CA LEU A 126 19.32 35.14 9.42
C LEU A 126 20.46 34.13 9.68
N ARG A 127 21.49 34.56 10.41
CA ARG A 127 22.54 33.69 10.94
C ARG A 127 22.47 33.65 12.47
N LEU A 128 22.44 32.45 13.04
CA LEU A 128 22.43 32.23 14.50
C LEU A 128 23.79 31.68 14.95
N ILE A 129 24.47 32.35 15.89
CA ILE A 129 25.78 31.95 16.43
C ILE A 129 25.78 32.07 17.97
N GLY A 130 25.86 30.96 18.72
CA GLY A 130 25.82 30.99 20.20
C GLY A 130 25.65 29.63 20.91
N GLU A 131 25.81 29.65 22.23
CA GLU A 131 25.70 28.50 23.16
C GLU A 131 24.23 28.29 23.67
N PRO A 132 23.90 27.16 24.36
CA PRO A 132 22.64 26.46 24.11
C PRO A 132 21.42 26.97 24.88
N ALA A 133 20.48 27.61 24.17
CA ALA A 133 19.02 27.51 24.35
C ALA A 133 18.35 28.66 23.58
N ILE A 134 17.95 28.43 22.34
CA ILE A 134 17.26 29.43 21.53
C ILE A 134 15.89 28.89 21.13
N SER A 135 14.84 29.60 21.51
CA SER A 135 13.51 29.49 20.89
C SER A 135 13.39 30.71 20.00
N VAL A 136 13.61 30.57 18.69
CA VAL A 136 13.37 31.65 17.73
C VAL A 136 12.00 31.44 17.11
N ASP A 137 11.06 32.31 17.43
CA ASP A 137 9.86 32.49 16.61
C ASP A 137 10.22 33.48 15.50
N VAL A 138 10.39 32.98 14.27
CA VAL A 138 10.47 33.82 13.06
C VAL A 138 9.07 33.95 12.49
N LEU A 139 8.43 35.09 12.72
CA LEU A 139 7.10 35.44 12.18
C LEU A 139 7.29 36.52 11.12
N GLY A 140 7.29 36.20 9.82
CA GLY A 140 7.61 37.19 8.78
C GLY A 140 7.00 36.92 7.41
N ILE A 141 6.83 38.00 6.64
CA ILE A 141 6.39 38.02 5.24
C ILE A 141 7.65 38.23 4.39
N ALA A 142 8.35 37.16 4.04
CA ALA A 142 9.62 37.26 3.31
C ALA A 142 9.54 36.59 1.94
N GLU A 143 10.15 37.22 0.93
CA GLU A 143 10.33 36.62 -0.39
C GLU A 143 11.37 35.49 -0.38
N SER A 144 12.27 35.43 0.61
CA SER A 144 13.12 34.26 0.88
C SER A 144 13.63 34.32 2.32
N VAL A 145 13.80 33.16 2.95
CA VAL A 145 14.47 33.04 4.27
C VAL A 145 15.50 31.95 4.15
N ASP A 146 16.77 32.35 4.05
CA ASP A 146 17.89 31.44 4.29
C ASP A 146 18.26 31.53 5.77
N LEU A 147 17.90 30.48 6.52
CA LEU A 147 18.32 30.33 7.91
C LEU A 147 19.57 29.46 7.95
N VAL A 148 20.69 30.07 8.36
CA VAL A 148 21.95 29.35 8.58
C VAL A 148 22.21 29.27 10.08
N VAL A 149 22.09 28.08 10.65
CA VAL A 149 22.51 27.79 12.03
C VAL A 149 23.92 27.22 11.97
N ASP A 150 24.91 27.83 12.63
CA ASP A 150 26.32 27.45 12.50
C ASP A 150 27.03 27.41 13.85
N GLY A 151 27.43 26.21 14.29
CA GLY A 151 28.24 26.00 15.50
C GLY A 151 27.48 26.13 16.82
N CYS A 152 26.16 25.90 16.82
CA CYS A 152 25.29 26.07 17.98
C CYS A 152 24.68 24.73 18.41
N ALA A 153 24.71 24.39 19.70
CA ALA A 153 23.83 23.33 20.21
C ALA A 153 22.45 23.95 20.48
N VAL A 154 21.42 23.64 19.68
CA VAL A 154 20.06 24.20 19.88
C VAL A 154 19.26 23.28 20.81
N TRP A 155 19.28 23.59 22.10
CA TRP A 155 18.44 22.91 23.09
C TRP A 155 17.10 23.65 23.18
N GLY A 156 16.18 23.40 22.23
CA GLY A 156 14.86 24.05 22.15
C GLY A 156 14.11 23.79 20.84
N GLU A 157 12.85 24.23 20.77
CA GLU A 157 12.04 24.22 19.55
C GLU A 157 12.43 25.44 18.69
N LEU A 158 13.02 25.21 17.52
CA LEU A 158 13.11 26.21 16.47
C LEU A 158 11.76 26.22 15.74
N ARG A 159 10.95 27.24 16.01
CA ARG A 159 9.61 27.36 15.44
C ARG A 159 9.62 28.38 14.32
N MET A 160 9.61 27.90 13.09
CA MET A 160 9.40 28.75 11.93
C MET A 160 7.90 28.81 11.66
N ILE A 161 7.26 29.89 12.10
CA ILE A 161 5.84 30.14 11.83
C ILE A 161 5.76 31.14 10.69
N LEU A 162 5.52 30.67 9.47
CA LEU A 162 5.21 31.55 8.35
C LEU A 162 3.76 32.05 8.55
N ALA A 163 3.61 33.22 9.18
CA ALA A 163 2.33 33.78 9.59
C ALA A 163 1.50 34.36 8.42
N GLU A 164 0.18 34.43 8.66
CA GLU A 164 -0.84 35.02 7.78
C GLU A 164 -0.43 36.40 7.24
N ALA A 165 -0.04 36.46 5.98
CA ALA A 165 -0.21 37.66 5.20
C ALA A 165 -1.65 37.70 4.68
N VAL A 166 -2.44 38.66 5.16
CA VAL A 166 -3.75 38.97 4.58
C VAL A 166 -3.53 39.67 3.23
N GLY A 167 -3.27 38.88 2.18
CA GLY A 167 -3.04 39.37 0.81
C GLY A 167 -2.19 38.42 -0.04
N GLN A 168 -2.30 38.51 -1.38
CA GLN A 168 -1.45 37.75 -2.31
C GLN A 168 0.02 38.13 -2.13
N THR A 169 0.74 37.40 -1.28
CA THR A 169 2.17 37.56 -1.07
C THR A 169 2.91 36.42 -1.74
N ARG A 170 3.99 36.77 -2.45
CA ARG A 170 4.87 35.83 -3.12
C ARG A 170 5.94 35.40 -2.11
N PHE A 171 5.94 34.12 -1.75
CA PHE A 171 7.07 33.51 -1.06
C PHE A 171 7.97 32.87 -2.11
N GLY A 172 9.24 33.25 -2.19
CA GLY A 172 10.28 32.54 -2.92
C GLY A 172 10.86 31.37 -2.12
N SER A 173 12.06 30.90 -2.48
CA SER A 173 12.71 29.73 -1.87
C SER A 173 13.08 29.99 -0.41
N CYS A 174 12.71 29.04 0.47
CA CYS A 174 13.25 28.96 1.83
C CYS A 174 14.21 27.78 1.90
N ALA A 175 15.48 28.03 2.17
CA ALA A 175 16.46 26.99 2.47
C ALA A 175 16.82 27.04 3.96
N LEU A 176 16.59 25.93 4.67
CA LEU A 176 17.13 25.76 6.00
C LEU A 176 18.46 25.01 5.89
N THR A 177 19.56 25.71 6.13
CA THR A 177 20.90 25.09 6.18
C THR A 177 21.36 25.03 7.62
N VAL A 178 21.55 23.82 8.14
CA VAL A 178 22.09 23.60 9.49
C VAL A 178 23.53 23.11 9.39
N ARG A 179 24.44 23.80 10.05
CA ARG A 179 25.87 23.49 10.14
C ARG A 179 26.28 23.24 11.60
N SER A 180 26.77 22.04 11.89
CA SER A 180 27.40 21.67 13.18
C SER A 180 26.52 21.98 14.41
N CYS A 181 25.39 21.29 14.53
CA CYS A 181 24.53 21.35 15.73
C CYS A 181 24.48 19.96 16.40
N ASP A 182 24.35 19.91 17.72
CA ASP A 182 24.24 18.64 18.49
C ASP A 182 22.80 18.18 18.69
N LEU A 183 21.86 19.13 18.68
CA LEU A 183 20.43 18.92 18.90
C LEU A 183 19.70 20.05 18.19
N ILE A 184 18.66 19.70 17.43
CA ILE A 184 17.69 20.66 16.89
C ILE A 184 16.34 19.97 16.92
N ASP A 185 15.30 20.71 17.31
CA ASP A 185 13.91 20.36 17.05
C ASP A 185 13.34 21.46 16.14
N VAL A 186 13.17 21.18 14.84
CA VAL A 186 12.65 22.17 13.87
C VAL A 186 11.18 21.91 13.64
N THR A 187 10.29 22.75 14.17
CA THR A 187 8.88 22.76 13.78
C THR A 187 8.66 23.83 12.71
N VAL A 188 8.37 23.42 11.47
CA VAL A 188 7.93 24.33 10.39
C VAL A 188 6.40 24.25 10.27
N ASP A 189 5.66 25.19 10.87
CA ASP A 189 4.19 25.22 10.82
C ASP A 189 3.73 26.20 9.72
N CYS A 190 3.25 25.66 8.59
CA CYS A 190 2.71 26.44 7.46
C CYS A 190 1.18 26.38 7.48
N ARG A 191 0.52 27.40 8.07
CA ARG A 191 -0.95 27.45 8.23
C ARG A 191 -1.70 28.23 7.14
N THR A 192 -1.35 28.07 5.87
CA THR A 192 -2.02 28.81 4.79
C THR A 192 -2.58 27.89 3.72
N SER A 193 -3.89 27.98 3.48
CA SER A 193 -4.60 27.23 2.44
C SER A 193 -4.53 27.84 1.03
N SER A 194 -3.87 28.99 0.84
CA SER A 194 -3.85 29.70 -0.45
C SER A 194 -2.54 30.45 -0.71
N ILE A 195 -1.56 29.78 -1.33
CA ILE A 195 -0.36 30.40 -1.90
C ILE A 195 -0.22 29.93 -3.35
N SER A 196 -0.19 30.85 -4.32
CA SER A 196 -0.01 30.54 -5.75
C SER A 196 1.27 31.18 -6.30
N THR A 197 2.35 30.42 -6.38
CA THR A 197 3.56 30.74 -7.18
C THR A 197 4.13 29.46 -7.79
N THR A 198 4.87 29.59 -8.89
CA THR A 198 5.17 28.51 -9.85
C THR A 198 6.57 27.88 -9.73
N GLN A 199 7.44 28.23 -8.77
CA GLN A 199 8.86 27.80 -8.81
C GLN A 199 9.57 27.44 -7.48
N ASP A 200 8.90 27.33 -6.33
CA ASP A 200 9.62 27.30 -5.05
C ASP A 200 9.62 25.92 -4.35
N VAL A 201 10.83 25.44 -3.99
CA VAL A 201 11.12 24.16 -3.30
C VAL A 201 11.42 24.43 -1.82
N LEU A 202 10.85 23.65 -0.89
CA LEU A 202 11.33 23.61 0.49
C LEU A 202 12.41 22.52 0.57
N SER A 203 13.67 22.94 0.70
CA SER A 203 14.80 22.02 0.86
C SER A 203 15.36 22.11 2.27
N VAL A 204 15.51 20.95 2.92
CA VAL A 204 16.22 20.83 4.19
C VAL A 204 17.48 20.01 3.94
N SER A 205 18.63 20.65 4.11
CA SER A 205 19.94 20.01 3.95
C SER A 205 20.79 20.29 5.19
N LEU A 206 21.19 19.22 5.86
CA LEU A 206 22.22 19.23 6.89
C LEU A 206 23.59 19.17 6.20
N SER A 207 24.54 20.02 6.64
CA SER A 207 25.91 19.96 6.12
C SER A 207 26.63 18.66 6.52
N ASP A 208 27.71 18.30 5.83
CA ASP A 208 28.44 17.02 5.97
C ASP A 208 28.95 16.68 7.39
N ASN A 209 28.91 17.63 8.35
CA ASN A 209 29.35 17.46 9.75
C ASN A 209 28.27 17.84 10.79
N SER A 210 26.98 17.86 10.41
CA SER A 210 25.89 18.21 11.32
C SER A 210 25.22 16.94 11.85
N TYR A 211 25.08 16.80 13.17
CA TYR A 211 24.29 15.72 13.79
C TYR A 211 22.88 16.23 14.10
N CYS A 212 21.83 15.56 13.63
CA CYS A 212 20.46 15.97 13.96
C CYS A 212 19.78 14.88 14.76
N ARG A 213 19.58 15.12 16.06
CA ARG A 213 18.91 14.13 16.89
C ARG A 213 17.44 13.92 16.51
N TYR A 214 16.71 14.99 16.22
CA TYR A 214 15.28 14.90 15.89
C TYR A 214 14.91 15.87 14.77
N LEU A 215 14.60 15.36 13.58
CA LEU A 215 14.02 16.18 12.53
C LEU A 215 12.50 16.03 12.51
N LEU A 216 11.76 17.03 13.00
CA LEU A 216 10.31 16.98 13.15
C LEU A 216 9.58 17.93 12.18
N LEU A 217 9.31 17.50 10.95
CA LEU A 217 8.54 18.31 10.01
C LEU A 217 7.05 18.04 10.21
N ARG A 218 6.29 19.04 10.70
CA ARG A 218 4.87 18.93 11.04
C ARG A 218 4.00 19.96 10.34
N GLY A 219 2.87 19.54 9.80
CA GLY A 219 1.80 20.47 9.40
C GLY A 219 2.10 21.32 8.16
N LEU A 220 3.01 20.87 7.29
CA LEU A 220 3.24 21.50 5.99
C LEU A 220 1.96 21.34 5.14
N SER A 221 1.15 22.40 5.00
CA SER A 221 -0.02 22.40 4.13
C SER A 221 0.27 23.09 2.80
N ALA A 222 1.17 22.54 1.99
CA ALA A 222 1.59 23.13 0.71
C ALA A 222 1.38 22.14 -0.46
N PRO A 223 0.13 21.86 -0.85
CA PRO A 223 -0.23 20.76 -1.76
C PRO A 223 0.38 20.85 -3.17
N THR A 224 0.96 22.00 -3.55
CA THR A 224 1.55 22.23 -4.87
C THR A 224 3.08 22.18 -4.91
N ARG A 225 3.77 22.14 -3.76
CA ARG A 225 5.22 22.31 -3.70
C ARG A 225 5.96 20.98 -3.47
N PRO A 226 7.17 20.81 -4.02
CA PRO A 226 8.04 19.70 -3.66
C PRO A 226 8.70 19.93 -2.30
N LEU A 227 8.73 18.87 -1.49
CA LEU A 227 9.50 18.78 -0.25
C LEU A 227 10.75 17.95 -0.53
N GLU A 228 11.94 18.48 -0.29
CA GLU A 228 13.20 17.77 -0.53
C GLU A 228 14.00 17.62 0.76
N LEU A 229 14.24 16.37 1.16
CA LEU A 229 15.13 15.99 2.26
C LEU A 229 16.33 15.25 1.68
N LEU A 230 17.43 15.97 1.45
CA LEU A 230 18.56 15.49 0.66
C LEU A 230 19.85 15.44 1.49
N ARG A 231 20.55 14.31 1.37
CA ARG A 231 21.96 14.14 1.79
C ARG A 231 22.22 14.40 3.27
N ASN A 232 21.28 14.08 4.13
CA ASN A 232 21.45 14.27 5.57
C ASN A 232 22.27 13.12 6.15
N ARG A 233 23.45 13.43 6.69
CA ARG A 233 24.27 12.46 7.43
C ARG A 233 23.89 12.52 8.91
N GLU A 234 23.73 11.36 9.54
CA GLU A 234 23.58 11.21 11.00
C GLU A 234 22.33 11.91 11.58
N VAL A 235 21.15 11.44 11.18
CA VAL A 235 19.87 11.84 11.78
C VAL A 235 19.39 10.75 12.75
N ASP A 236 19.39 10.99 14.06
CA ASP A 236 19.01 9.96 15.06
C ASP A 236 17.55 9.53 14.87
N SER A 237 16.62 10.46 14.66
CA SER A 237 15.24 10.14 14.24
C SER A 237 14.63 11.24 13.38
N ALA A 238 13.83 10.86 12.39
CA ALA A 238 13.07 11.81 11.59
C ALA A 238 11.57 11.45 11.62
N LEU A 239 10.74 12.44 11.90
CA LEU A 239 9.29 12.34 11.86
C LEU A 239 8.76 13.44 10.92
N LEU A 240 8.31 13.04 9.73
CA LEU A 240 7.48 13.88 8.87
C LEU A 240 6.03 13.50 9.15
N GLU A 241 5.32 14.33 9.89
CA GLU A 241 3.94 14.04 10.31
C GLU A 241 2.98 15.04 9.65
N ARG A 242 1.99 14.51 8.91
CA ARG A 242 0.94 15.29 8.23
C ARG A 242 1.50 16.34 7.26
N CYS A 243 2.57 16.00 6.54
CA CYS A 243 3.11 16.85 5.50
C CYS A 243 2.32 16.68 4.21
N SER A 244 1.63 17.70 3.73
CA SER A 244 0.99 17.74 2.42
C SER A 244 1.89 18.47 1.41
N ALA A 245 2.32 17.74 0.38
CA ALA A 245 3.19 18.22 -0.68
C ALA A 245 2.73 17.68 -2.04
N ALA A 246 3.04 18.34 -3.15
CA ALA A 246 2.80 17.73 -4.46
C ALA A 246 3.73 16.52 -4.64
N THR A 247 5.00 16.72 -4.33
CA THR A 247 6.05 15.70 -4.39
C THR A 247 6.87 15.75 -3.11
N ALA A 248 7.27 14.62 -2.55
CA ALA A 248 8.29 14.57 -1.51
C ALA A 248 9.46 13.70 -1.99
N VAL A 249 10.68 14.23 -1.95
CA VAL A 249 11.91 13.53 -2.29
C VAL A 249 12.74 13.36 -1.02
N ILE A 250 12.98 12.12 -0.62
CA ILE A 250 13.79 11.76 0.54
C ILE A 250 14.96 10.91 0.01
N GLU A 251 16.11 11.53 -0.20
CA GLU A 251 17.22 10.91 -0.93
C GLU A 251 18.58 11.07 -0.23
N ASP A 252 19.36 9.98 -0.24
CA ASP A 252 20.74 9.92 0.26
C ASP A 252 20.89 10.25 1.76
N ASN A 253 19.93 9.86 2.60
CA ASN A 253 19.96 10.13 4.03
C ASN A 253 20.47 8.93 4.86
N VAL A 254 21.12 9.21 5.99
CA VAL A 254 21.57 8.22 6.98
C VAL A 254 20.87 8.49 8.31
N PHE A 255 20.06 7.54 8.76
CA PHE A 255 19.31 7.60 10.01
C PHE A 255 19.88 6.60 11.03
N ASP A 256 20.23 7.07 12.23
CA ASP A 256 20.69 6.16 13.30
C ASP A 256 19.52 5.41 13.93
N ARG A 257 18.28 5.92 13.82
CA ARG A 257 17.08 5.17 14.18
C ARG A 257 16.01 5.22 13.10
N THR A 258 14.75 5.32 13.54
CA THR A 258 13.58 5.15 12.70
C THR A 258 13.25 6.46 12.00
N ILE A 259 12.98 6.38 10.70
CA ILE A 259 12.27 7.43 9.97
C ILE A 259 10.79 7.07 9.87
N HIS A 260 9.93 8.00 10.26
CA HIS A 260 8.50 7.93 10.02
C HIS A 260 8.12 9.09 9.12
N ALA A 261 7.83 8.80 7.85
CA ALA A 261 7.38 9.77 6.87
C ALA A 261 5.92 9.53 6.50
N ASP A 262 5.00 10.17 7.22
CA ASP A 262 3.59 10.25 6.87
C ASP A 262 3.33 11.50 6.02
N VAL A 263 3.44 11.32 4.70
CA VAL A 263 3.34 12.40 3.74
C VAL A 263 2.06 12.24 2.94
N SER A 264 1.13 13.18 3.12
CA SER A 264 -0.04 13.37 2.28
C SER A 264 0.36 13.99 0.93
N ALA A 265 1.25 13.32 0.19
CA ALA A 265 1.74 13.76 -1.11
C ALA A 265 1.22 12.93 -2.28
N SER A 266 1.09 13.60 -3.42
CA SER A 266 0.69 12.95 -4.68
C SER A 266 1.81 12.10 -5.27
N THR A 267 3.06 12.39 -4.95
CA THR A 267 4.23 11.57 -5.27
C THR A 267 5.20 11.59 -4.09
N VAL A 268 5.69 10.43 -3.65
CA VAL A 268 6.76 10.30 -2.66
C VAL A 268 7.87 9.45 -3.29
N LEU A 269 9.10 9.97 -3.23
CA LEU A 269 10.29 9.38 -3.82
C LEU A 269 11.35 9.20 -2.73
N CYS A 270 11.53 7.97 -2.28
CA CYS A 270 12.47 7.63 -1.22
C CYS A 270 13.62 6.80 -1.78
N ARG A 271 14.82 7.37 -1.87
CA ARG A 271 15.95 6.74 -2.56
C ARG A 271 17.22 6.67 -1.71
N ARG A 272 17.90 5.53 -1.72
CA ARG A 272 19.26 5.38 -1.15
C ARG A 272 19.38 5.84 0.31
N ASN A 273 18.32 5.67 1.10
CA ASN A 273 18.38 5.97 2.52
C ASN A 273 18.92 4.77 3.31
N TYR A 274 19.59 5.04 4.43
CA TYR A 274 20.06 4.05 5.38
C TYR A 274 19.38 4.28 6.72
N SER A 275 18.92 3.22 7.40
CA SER A 275 18.39 3.28 8.77
C SER A 275 18.87 2.09 9.58
N GLU A 276 19.24 2.30 10.85
CA GLU A 276 19.53 1.18 11.75
C GLU A 276 18.26 0.44 12.18
N PHE A 277 17.20 1.15 12.60
CA PHE A 277 16.06 0.53 13.32
C PHE A 277 14.75 0.45 12.52
N GLY A 278 14.59 1.14 11.39
CA GLY A 278 13.37 1.02 10.58
C GLY A 278 13.05 2.23 9.71
N MET A 279 12.26 2.02 8.67
CA MET A 279 11.69 3.11 7.88
C MET A 279 10.20 2.88 7.68
N TYR A 280 9.40 3.94 7.84
CA TYR A 280 7.99 3.95 7.51
C TYR A 280 7.73 5.07 6.51
N PHE A 281 7.14 4.72 5.35
CA PHE A 281 6.74 5.69 4.33
C PHE A 281 5.26 5.53 4.02
N ALA A 282 4.48 6.60 4.21
CA ALA A 282 3.09 6.66 3.75
C ALA A 282 2.89 7.70 2.65
N ALA A 283 2.10 7.36 1.62
CA ALA A 283 1.73 8.27 0.54
C ALA A 283 0.31 8.04 0.02
N GLN A 284 -0.43 9.11 -0.26
CA GLN A 284 -1.77 9.01 -0.86
C GLN A 284 -1.73 8.76 -2.38
N GLY A 285 -0.69 9.24 -3.07
CA GLY A 285 -0.53 9.07 -4.51
C GLY A 285 0.52 8.02 -4.90
N ARG A 286 1.42 8.38 -5.81
CA ARG A 286 2.53 7.52 -6.26
C ARG A 286 3.59 7.42 -5.17
N LEU A 287 4.06 6.21 -4.88
CA LEU A 287 5.12 5.95 -3.91
C LEU A 287 6.23 5.13 -4.57
N GLU A 288 7.44 5.66 -4.61
CA GLU A 288 8.62 4.94 -5.09
C GLU A 288 9.66 4.86 -3.99
N VAL A 289 9.93 3.66 -3.51
CA VAL A 289 10.91 3.37 -2.45
C VAL A 289 12.02 2.52 -3.07
N LEU A 290 13.15 3.16 -3.40
CA LEU A 290 14.22 2.56 -4.20
C LEU A 290 15.55 2.51 -3.44
N ALA A 291 16.23 1.36 -3.47
CA ALA A 291 17.61 1.24 -3.00
C ALA A 291 17.86 1.63 -1.53
N ASN A 292 16.86 1.51 -0.66
CA ASN A 292 17.00 1.82 0.77
C ASN A 292 17.57 0.62 1.54
N ARG A 293 18.24 0.87 2.67
CA ARG A 293 18.88 -0.14 3.51
C ARG A 293 18.44 0.00 4.96
N VAL A 294 17.88 -1.05 5.56
CA VAL A 294 17.53 -1.15 6.98
C VAL A 294 18.36 -2.26 7.62
N PHE A 295 19.05 -1.98 8.71
CA PHE A 295 19.96 -2.96 9.33
C PHE A 295 19.25 -3.91 10.30
N ALA A 296 18.55 -3.39 11.32
CA ALA A 296 18.01 -4.14 12.45
C ALA A 296 16.48 -4.06 12.59
N GLY A 297 15.77 -3.45 11.63
CA GLY A 297 14.31 -3.36 11.66
C GLY A 297 13.64 -3.39 10.29
N SER A 298 12.38 -2.98 10.26
CA SER A 298 11.52 -3.18 9.09
C SER A 298 11.46 -1.95 8.18
N LEU A 299 11.30 -2.19 6.88
CA LEU A 299 10.88 -1.20 5.90
C LEU A 299 9.36 -1.36 5.72
N SER A 300 8.59 -0.44 6.26
CA SER A 300 7.14 -0.39 6.12
C SER A 300 6.74 0.67 5.10
N VAL A 301 5.92 0.27 4.12
CA VAL A 301 5.46 1.13 3.04
C VAL A 301 3.95 1.09 2.98
N CYS A 302 3.33 2.25 2.98
CA CYS A 302 1.89 2.44 3.13
C CYS A 302 1.35 3.37 2.03
N GLY A 303 0.35 2.97 1.23
CA GLY A 303 -0.19 3.93 0.26
C GLY A 303 -1.46 3.55 -0.50
N ALA A 304 -2.04 4.53 -1.19
CA ALA A 304 -3.31 4.41 -1.92
C ALA A 304 -3.20 4.58 -3.45
N GLY A 305 -2.02 4.89 -4.00
CA GLY A 305 -1.78 5.01 -5.45
C GLY A 305 -0.79 3.99 -6.02
N THR A 306 -0.11 4.31 -7.13
CA THR A 306 0.90 3.42 -7.74
C THR A 306 2.10 3.26 -6.82
N GLN A 307 2.46 2.02 -6.46
CA GLN A 307 3.58 1.76 -5.56
C GLN A 307 4.68 0.94 -6.25
N LYS A 308 5.93 1.40 -6.14
CA LYS A 308 7.13 0.71 -6.63
C LYS A 308 8.16 0.61 -5.52
N ILE A 309 8.45 -0.61 -5.08
CA ILE A 309 9.37 -0.88 -3.97
C ILE A 309 10.47 -1.77 -4.49
N HIS A 310 11.57 -1.14 -4.93
CA HIS A 310 12.61 -1.84 -5.66
C HIS A 310 13.99 -1.73 -5.01
N ASP A 311 14.80 -2.78 -5.12
CA ASP A 311 16.22 -2.77 -4.75
C ASP A 311 16.50 -2.46 -3.26
N ASN A 312 15.54 -2.66 -2.36
CA ASN A 312 15.72 -2.39 -0.93
C ASN A 312 16.34 -3.59 -0.19
N VAL A 313 17.06 -3.32 0.89
CA VAL A 313 17.68 -4.34 1.75
C VAL A 313 17.21 -4.15 3.19
N SER A 314 16.65 -5.19 3.82
CA SER A 314 16.38 -5.24 5.27
C SER A 314 17.10 -6.45 5.85
N ALA A 315 18.26 -6.24 6.47
CA ALA A 315 19.19 -7.33 6.78
C ALA A 315 18.65 -8.29 7.85
N ASN A 316 18.00 -7.77 8.90
CA ASN A 316 17.46 -8.56 10.01
C ASN A 316 15.96 -8.30 10.25
N GLY A 317 15.28 -7.62 9.32
CA GLY A 317 13.90 -7.20 9.50
C GLY A 317 12.99 -7.56 8.33
N ALA A 318 11.76 -7.09 8.43
CA ALA A 318 10.74 -7.34 7.43
C ALA A 318 10.65 -6.19 6.41
N ILE A 319 10.33 -6.51 5.16
CA ILE A 319 9.73 -5.53 4.26
C ILE A 319 8.22 -5.73 4.38
N LEU A 320 7.55 -4.76 5.00
CA LEU A 320 6.11 -4.73 5.22
C LEU A 320 5.49 -3.78 4.19
N PHE A 321 4.60 -4.29 3.38
CA PHE A 321 3.78 -3.48 2.49
C PHE A 321 2.35 -3.52 2.99
N ASP A 322 1.77 -2.36 3.22
CA ASP A 322 0.36 -2.20 3.55
C ASP A 322 -0.23 -1.16 2.59
N SER A 323 -1.50 -1.29 2.21
CA SER A 323 -2.16 -0.27 1.40
C SER A 323 -3.37 0.24 2.16
N LEU A 324 -3.43 1.55 2.40
CA LEU A 324 -4.47 2.19 3.22
C LEU A 324 -5.86 2.26 2.57
N GLY A 325 -6.07 1.56 1.45
CA GLY A 325 -7.36 1.52 0.77
C GLY A 325 -7.30 0.83 -0.59
N PRO A 326 -8.47 0.66 -1.25
CA PRO A 326 -8.58 0.05 -2.58
C PRO A 326 -7.67 0.76 -3.58
N LEU A 327 -6.63 0.05 -3.99
CA LEU A 327 -5.66 0.50 -4.98
C LEU A 327 -6.27 0.43 -6.39
N SER A 328 -6.60 1.59 -6.95
CA SER A 328 -6.96 1.66 -8.38
C SER A 328 -5.77 1.46 -9.33
N ALA A 329 -4.55 1.30 -8.82
CA ALA A 329 -3.32 1.27 -9.62
C ALA A 329 -2.49 -0.01 -9.41
N PRO A 330 -1.65 -0.38 -10.40
CA PRO A 330 -0.68 -1.47 -10.26
C PRO A 330 0.37 -1.20 -9.17
N CYS A 331 0.79 -2.26 -8.49
CA CYS A 331 1.84 -2.26 -7.48
C CYS A 331 2.95 -3.25 -7.84
N SER A 332 4.20 -2.90 -7.56
CA SER A 332 5.35 -3.78 -7.82
C SER A 332 6.38 -3.78 -6.69
N VAL A 333 6.77 -4.98 -6.27
CA VAL A 333 7.79 -5.25 -5.24
C VAL A 333 8.90 -6.05 -5.90
N LEU A 334 10.00 -5.39 -6.28
CA LEU A 334 11.03 -5.98 -7.16
C LEU A 334 12.43 -5.98 -6.53
N ARG A 335 13.21 -7.04 -6.70
CA ARG A 335 14.65 -7.03 -6.37
C ARG A 335 15.00 -6.64 -4.93
N ASN A 336 14.12 -6.90 -3.97
CA ASN A 336 14.42 -6.60 -2.57
C ASN A 336 15.11 -7.80 -1.89
N HIS A 337 15.91 -7.53 -0.86
CA HIS A 337 16.54 -8.51 0.01
C HIS A 337 16.02 -8.32 1.43
N ALA A 338 15.34 -9.30 2.02
CA ALA A 338 14.85 -9.20 3.39
C ALA A 338 14.92 -10.52 4.16
N ALA A 339 15.04 -10.45 5.49
CA ALA A 339 14.86 -11.61 6.37
C ALA A 339 13.39 -12.05 6.45
N GLN A 340 12.45 -11.15 6.20
CA GLN A 340 11.02 -11.47 6.08
C GLN A 340 10.38 -10.57 5.04
N MET A 341 9.39 -11.06 4.31
CA MET A 341 8.59 -10.21 3.44
C MET A 341 7.11 -10.42 3.73
N GLU A 342 6.41 -9.36 4.11
CA GLU A 342 4.95 -9.36 4.23
C GLU A 342 4.38 -8.32 3.26
N VAL A 343 3.58 -8.78 2.33
CA VAL A 343 2.93 -7.95 1.33
C VAL A 343 1.42 -8.01 1.56
N GLU A 344 0.87 -6.99 2.19
CA GLU A 344 -0.56 -6.81 2.39
C GLU A 344 -1.11 -5.76 1.41
N VAL A 345 -1.96 -6.20 0.48
CA VAL A 345 -2.53 -5.37 -0.58
C VAL A 345 -4.05 -5.36 -0.48
N LEU A 346 -4.58 -4.27 0.01
CA LEU A 346 -6.01 -4.00 0.04
C LEU A 346 -6.47 -3.50 -1.35
N GLY A 347 -6.67 -4.43 -2.31
CA GLY A 347 -7.51 -4.23 -3.50
C GLY A 347 -6.84 -3.53 -4.68
N SER A 348 -5.77 -4.11 -5.25
CA SER A 348 -5.05 -3.58 -6.42
C SER A 348 -5.57 -4.10 -7.76
N GLN A 349 -5.40 -3.35 -8.84
CA GLN A 349 -5.61 -3.89 -10.20
C GLN A 349 -4.61 -5.01 -10.54
N ALA A 350 -3.34 -4.84 -10.17
CA ALA A 350 -2.29 -5.80 -10.47
C ALA A 350 -1.15 -5.70 -9.45
N LEU A 351 -0.74 -6.83 -8.90
CA LEU A 351 0.40 -6.93 -7.99
C LEU A 351 1.49 -7.80 -8.62
N THR A 352 2.69 -7.26 -8.79
CA THR A 352 3.86 -8.02 -9.23
C THR A 352 4.92 -8.07 -8.13
N ILE A 353 5.26 -9.26 -7.66
CA ILE A 353 6.33 -9.51 -6.69
C ILE A 353 7.40 -10.33 -7.41
N ALA A 354 8.52 -9.73 -7.76
CA ALA A 354 9.52 -10.43 -8.56
C ALA A 354 10.98 -10.17 -8.21
N ASP A 355 11.82 -11.17 -8.50
CA ASP A 355 13.27 -11.08 -8.36
C ASP A 355 13.72 -10.77 -6.90
N ASN A 356 12.89 -11.02 -5.89
CA ASN A 356 13.23 -10.78 -4.48
C ASN A 356 14.01 -11.95 -3.88
N PHE A 357 14.89 -11.66 -2.93
CA PHE A 357 15.61 -12.63 -2.11
C PHE A 357 15.14 -12.53 -0.66
N VAL A 358 14.50 -13.59 -0.17
CA VAL A 358 13.95 -13.65 1.19
C VAL A 358 14.63 -14.75 1.97
N THR A 359 15.18 -14.43 3.14
CA THR A 359 15.78 -15.42 4.05
C THR A 359 14.83 -15.73 5.21
N GLU A 360 15.20 -16.60 6.14
CA GLU A 360 14.65 -16.79 7.51
C GLU A 360 13.12 -16.98 7.71
N PHE A 361 12.26 -16.03 7.35
CA PHE A 361 10.84 -16.05 7.74
C PHE A 361 9.86 -16.21 6.57
N GLY A 362 10.37 -16.32 5.34
CA GLY A 362 9.54 -16.54 4.16
C GLY A 362 8.75 -15.31 3.71
N MET A 363 7.83 -15.54 2.77
CA MET A 363 7.03 -14.49 2.12
C MET A 363 5.54 -14.70 2.43
N ASN A 364 4.88 -13.71 3.05
CA ASN A 364 3.44 -13.71 3.26
C ASN A 364 2.78 -12.68 2.34
N VAL A 365 1.87 -13.11 1.47
CA VAL A 365 1.11 -12.24 0.58
C VAL A 365 -0.35 -12.30 1.02
N ARG A 366 -0.82 -11.19 1.57
CA ARG A 366 -2.23 -10.97 1.88
C ARG A 366 -2.78 -10.02 0.85
N SER A 367 -3.86 -10.38 0.17
CA SER A 367 -4.50 -9.42 -0.71
C SER A 367 -6.01 -9.54 -0.64
N LEU A 368 -6.69 -8.40 -0.48
CA LEU A 368 -8.09 -8.27 -0.89
C LEU A 368 -8.18 -8.52 -2.40
N PRO A 369 -9.34 -8.89 -2.96
CA PRO A 369 -9.47 -9.27 -4.37
C PRO A 369 -8.81 -8.23 -5.29
N SER A 370 -7.61 -8.58 -5.75
CA SER A 370 -6.85 -7.87 -6.78
C SER A 370 -7.11 -8.58 -8.11
N ALA A 371 -7.20 -7.86 -9.22
CA ALA A 371 -7.56 -8.52 -10.49
C ALA A 371 -6.48 -9.53 -10.94
N SER A 372 -5.21 -9.25 -10.67
CA SER A 372 -4.08 -10.16 -10.93
C SER A 372 -2.96 -10.06 -9.88
N VAL A 373 -2.38 -11.20 -9.52
CA VAL A 373 -1.18 -11.31 -8.67
C VAL A 373 -0.16 -12.19 -9.36
N GLU A 374 1.04 -11.67 -9.58
CA GLU A 374 2.18 -12.37 -10.16
C GLU A 374 3.33 -12.43 -9.16
N ILE A 375 3.75 -13.62 -8.76
CA ILE A 375 4.87 -13.87 -7.86
C ILE A 375 5.92 -14.67 -8.63
N VAL A 376 6.93 -13.99 -9.18
CA VAL A 376 7.84 -14.59 -10.16
C VAL A 376 9.33 -14.41 -9.88
N ARG A 377 10.14 -15.43 -10.12
CA ARG A 377 11.62 -15.35 -9.97
C ARG A 377 12.11 -14.94 -8.59
N ASN A 378 11.35 -15.23 -7.53
CA ASN A 378 11.80 -14.98 -6.17
C ASN A 378 12.64 -16.16 -5.66
N GLN A 379 13.62 -15.86 -4.82
CA GLN A 379 14.43 -16.85 -4.12
C GLN A 379 14.16 -16.74 -2.63
N ILE A 380 13.54 -17.76 -2.07
CA ILE A 380 13.18 -17.87 -0.65
C ILE A 380 14.04 -18.98 -0.05
N THR A 381 14.83 -18.67 0.96
CA THR A 381 15.76 -19.62 1.57
C THR A 381 15.64 -19.62 3.09
N GLN A 382 15.89 -20.77 3.72
CA GLN A 382 15.90 -20.89 5.18
C GLN A 382 14.60 -20.44 5.88
N ALA A 383 13.45 -20.56 5.22
CA ALA A 383 12.17 -20.20 5.86
C ALA A 383 11.88 -21.13 7.06
N TYR A 384 11.72 -20.52 8.24
CA TYR A 384 11.47 -21.13 9.55
C TYR A 384 10.01 -20.95 10.02
N SER A 385 9.18 -20.20 9.30
CA SER A 385 7.78 -19.91 9.65
C SER A 385 6.79 -20.91 9.04
N GLU A 386 5.48 -20.68 9.21
CA GLU A 386 4.36 -21.52 8.71
C GLU A 386 4.36 -21.80 7.19
N GLY A 387 5.35 -21.30 6.43
CA GLY A 387 5.63 -21.70 5.06
C GLY A 387 6.73 -20.88 4.40
N GLY A 388 7.27 -21.38 3.29
CA GLY A 388 8.18 -20.61 2.45
C GLY A 388 7.47 -19.41 1.81
N MET A 389 6.31 -19.66 1.22
CA MET A 389 5.43 -18.66 0.63
C MET A 389 3.99 -18.94 1.09
N ASN A 390 3.38 -17.98 1.78
CA ASN A 390 2.01 -18.05 2.26
C ASN A 390 1.16 -17.01 1.51
N LEU A 391 0.20 -17.47 0.72
CA LEU A 391 -0.74 -16.62 0.01
C LEU A 391 -2.12 -16.75 0.66
N ARG A 392 -2.54 -15.71 1.37
CA ARG A 392 -3.88 -15.62 1.97
C ARG A 392 -4.67 -14.53 1.27
N LEU A 393 -5.63 -14.92 0.44
CA LEU A 393 -6.48 -13.93 -0.23
C LEU A 393 -7.83 -13.92 0.46
N ALA A 394 -8.27 -12.73 0.87
CA ALA A 394 -9.53 -12.59 1.56
C ALA A 394 -10.67 -13.16 0.69
N PRO A 395 -11.66 -13.85 1.30
CA PRO A 395 -12.80 -14.37 0.58
C PRO A 395 -13.43 -13.25 -0.24
N VAL A 396 -13.56 -13.50 -1.54
CA VAL A 396 -14.19 -12.55 -2.45
C VAL A 396 -15.64 -12.41 -1.99
N GLY A 397 -16.07 -11.20 -1.64
CA GLY A 397 -17.49 -10.85 -1.60
C GLY A 397 -18.13 -11.03 -2.98
N THR A 398 -19.27 -10.39 -3.27
CA THR A 398 -19.89 -10.44 -4.60
C THR A 398 -19.12 -9.63 -5.67
N PHE A 399 -17.79 -9.77 -5.76
CA PHE A 399 -17.03 -9.15 -6.84
C PHE A 399 -17.26 -9.91 -8.16
N PRO A 400 -17.41 -9.18 -9.28
CA PRO A 400 -17.77 -9.76 -10.57
C PRO A 400 -16.64 -10.58 -11.22
N GLU A 401 -15.39 -10.38 -10.82
CA GLU A 401 -14.22 -11.05 -11.40
C GLU A 401 -13.38 -11.67 -10.28
N ALA A 402 -13.16 -12.98 -10.36
CA ALA A 402 -12.37 -13.69 -9.38
C ALA A 402 -10.85 -13.51 -9.66
N PRO A 403 -10.03 -13.30 -8.61
CA PRO A 403 -8.61 -12.97 -8.75
C PRO A 403 -7.84 -14.05 -9.52
N GLN A 404 -6.89 -13.62 -10.36
CA GLN A 404 -5.95 -14.50 -11.05
C GLN A 404 -4.58 -14.46 -10.37
N VAL A 405 -4.05 -15.62 -10.01
CA VAL A 405 -2.73 -15.73 -9.37
C VAL A 405 -1.79 -16.57 -10.23
N THR A 406 -0.58 -16.06 -10.44
CA THR A 406 0.53 -16.80 -11.06
C THR A 406 1.73 -16.81 -10.12
N ILE A 407 2.19 -18.00 -9.75
CA ILE A 407 3.41 -18.25 -8.98
C ILE A 407 4.38 -18.99 -9.89
N ALA A 408 5.41 -18.32 -10.41
CA ALA A 408 6.27 -18.92 -11.43
C ALA A 408 7.77 -18.69 -11.27
N ASP A 409 8.58 -19.66 -11.68
CA ASP A 409 10.05 -19.53 -11.73
C ASP A 409 10.69 -19.19 -10.37
N ASN A 410 10.05 -19.53 -9.24
CA ASN A 410 10.59 -19.28 -7.90
C ASN A 410 11.47 -20.43 -7.40
N GLN A 411 12.48 -20.10 -6.60
CA GLN A 411 13.28 -21.08 -5.84
C GLN A 411 12.93 -20.96 -4.37
N ILE A 412 12.37 -22.01 -3.78
CA ILE A 412 11.87 -22.00 -2.40
C ILE A 412 12.56 -23.15 -1.67
N THR A 413 13.42 -22.83 -0.71
CA THR A 413 14.18 -23.83 0.06
C THR A 413 13.99 -23.60 1.56
N GLY A 414 13.56 -24.64 2.25
CA GLY A 414 13.31 -24.65 3.69
C GLY A 414 14.14 -25.72 4.38
N TYR A 415 14.33 -25.56 5.68
CA TYR A 415 14.88 -26.59 6.56
C TYR A 415 13.88 -27.03 7.63
N PHE A 416 12.71 -26.39 7.69
CA PHE A 416 11.81 -26.52 8.81
C PHE A 416 10.76 -27.60 8.58
N ARG A 417 10.38 -28.24 9.68
CA ARG A 417 9.44 -29.36 9.64
C ARG A 417 8.01 -28.91 9.41
N GLU A 418 7.66 -27.69 9.77
CA GLU A 418 6.27 -27.24 9.80
C GLU A 418 5.99 -26.24 8.69
N GLY A 419 4.94 -26.48 7.91
CA GLY A 419 4.48 -25.56 6.86
C GLY A 419 4.83 -25.99 5.43
N ALA A 420 4.10 -25.40 4.49
CA ALA A 420 4.25 -25.68 3.07
C ALA A 420 5.29 -24.75 2.41
N GLY A 421 5.96 -25.23 1.37
CA GLY A 421 6.78 -24.37 0.53
C GLY A 421 5.93 -23.29 -0.14
N VAL A 422 4.75 -23.66 -0.64
CA VAL A 422 3.70 -22.77 -1.14
C VAL A 422 2.37 -23.14 -0.51
N LEU A 423 1.82 -22.26 0.32
CA LEU A 423 0.46 -22.36 0.85
C LEU A 423 -0.44 -21.37 0.13
N VAL A 424 -1.52 -21.85 -0.47
CA VAL A 424 -2.58 -21.01 -1.07
C VAL A 424 -3.88 -21.22 -0.32
N ASP A 425 -4.28 -20.21 0.43
CA ASP A 425 -5.54 -20.16 1.18
C ASP A 425 -6.39 -18.99 0.66
N ALA A 426 -7.06 -19.23 -0.48
CA ALA A 426 -7.69 -18.17 -1.28
C ALA A 426 -8.82 -18.70 -2.17
N ILE A 427 -9.94 -17.98 -2.26
CA ILE A 427 -10.95 -18.21 -3.31
C ILE A 427 -10.47 -17.54 -4.60
N LEU A 428 -10.20 -18.34 -5.64
CA LEU A 428 -9.49 -17.89 -6.84
C LEU A 428 -10.26 -18.17 -8.12
N GLY A 429 -10.20 -17.23 -9.06
CA GLY A 429 -10.75 -17.41 -10.42
C GLY A 429 -9.83 -18.20 -11.33
N LYS A 430 -8.52 -18.12 -11.06
CA LYS A 430 -7.47 -18.88 -11.74
C LYS A 430 -6.24 -18.91 -10.84
N LEU A 431 -5.61 -20.07 -10.73
CA LEU A 431 -4.32 -20.26 -10.06
C LEU A 431 -3.37 -20.99 -10.99
N VAL A 432 -2.19 -20.42 -11.23
CA VAL A 432 -1.12 -21.06 -11.98
C VAL A 432 0.12 -21.14 -11.09
N ILE A 433 0.58 -22.34 -10.78
CA ILE A 433 1.84 -22.60 -10.09
C ILE A 433 2.74 -23.32 -11.08
N GLU A 434 3.79 -22.67 -11.60
CA GLU A 434 4.62 -23.29 -12.62
C GLU A 434 6.12 -23.01 -12.55
N ARG A 435 6.94 -23.98 -12.99
CA ARG A 435 8.41 -23.81 -13.07
C ARG A 435 9.06 -23.42 -11.73
N ASN A 436 8.47 -23.77 -10.60
CA ASN A 436 9.06 -23.53 -9.29
C ASN A 436 9.95 -24.71 -8.85
N ASP A 437 11.03 -24.42 -8.14
CA ASP A 437 11.89 -25.40 -7.46
C ASP A 437 11.67 -25.29 -5.94
N ILE A 438 11.01 -26.28 -5.34
CA ILE A 438 10.57 -26.27 -3.94
C ILE A 438 11.25 -27.43 -3.20
N ARG A 439 12.02 -27.12 -2.15
CA ARG A 439 12.82 -28.14 -1.42
C ARG A 439 12.71 -28.01 0.09
N GLY A 440 12.60 -29.14 0.78
CA GLY A 440 12.82 -29.24 2.24
C GLY A 440 11.70 -28.68 3.13
N PHE A 441 10.44 -28.77 2.69
CA PHE A 441 9.27 -28.32 3.46
C PHE A 441 8.40 -29.50 3.94
N GLY A 442 7.50 -29.26 4.90
CA GLY A 442 6.42 -30.22 5.22
C GLY A 442 6.83 -31.49 5.95
N SER A 443 7.92 -31.54 6.71
CA SER A 443 8.32 -32.76 7.46
C SER A 443 7.70 -32.90 8.87
N GLY A 444 6.52 -32.32 9.10
CA GLY A 444 5.90 -32.07 10.40
C GLY A 444 4.76 -33.03 10.74
N LEU A 445 4.03 -32.73 11.82
CA LEU A 445 2.86 -33.50 12.29
C LEU A 445 1.53 -32.72 12.15
N HIS A 446 1.57 -31.49 11.63
CA HIS A 446 0.46 -30.55 11.70
C HIS A 446 0.04 -30.05 10.32
N ILE A 447 -1.22 -30.34 9.94
CA ILE A 447 -2.16 -29.75 8.96
C ILE A 447 -1.64 -29.38 7.55
N ALA A 448 -0.33 -29.24 7.29
CA ALA A 448 0.28 -28.83 6.03
C ALA A 448 1.67 -29.49 5.87
N ASP A 449 1.70 -30.82 5.82
CA ASP A 449 2.94 -31.62 5.62
C ASP A 449 3.38 -31.65 4.14
N ALA A 450 2.81 -30.79 3.29
CA ALA A 450 3.05 -30.76 1.86
C ALA A 450 3.89 -29.58 1.41
N SER A 451 4.72 -29.76 0.39
CA SER A 451 5.44 -28.64 -0.25
C SER A 451 4.50 -27.65 -0.92
N VAL A 452 3.35 -28.11 -1.43
CA VAL A 452 2.30 -27.24 -1.97
C VAL A 452 0.97 -27.62 -1.33
N VAL A 453 0.32 -26.66 -0.67
CA VAL A 453 -1.00 -26.85 -0.04
C VAL A 453 -1.99 -25.86 -0.63
N HIS A 454 -3.14 -26.34 -1.07
CA HIS A 454 -4.28 -25.50 -1.45
C HIS A 454 -5.46 -25.78 -0.54
N GLY A 455 -5.87 -24.81 0.29
CA GLY A 455 -6.87 -25.01 1.35
C GLY A 455 -8.30 -24.54 1.03
N SER A 456 -8.50 -23.84 -0.10
CA SER A 456 -9.74 -23.09 -0.31
C SER A 456 -10.86 -23.89 -0.98
N PRO A 457 -12.12 -23.70 -0.53
CA PRO A 457 -13.25 -24.48 -1.01
C PRO A 457 -13.74 -24.14 -2.43
N ASN A 458 -13.34 -23.01 -3.01
CA ASN A 458 -13.94 -22.55 -4.26
C ASN A 458 -12.89 -21.95 -5.21
N GLY A 459 -12.75 -22.52 -6.39
CA GLY A 459 -11.96 -21.92 -7.46
C GLY A 459 -11.98 -22.73 -8.74
N TRP A 460 -11.76 -22.03 -9.85
CA TRP A 460 -11.93 -22.56 -11.20
C TRP A 460 -10.58 -22.47 -11.91
N ASN A 461 -10.26 -23.41 -12.81
CA ASN A 461 -9.07 -23.34 -13.66
C ASN A 461 -7.74 -23.27 -12.88
N PHE A 462 -7.45 -24.32 -12.13
CA PHE A 462 -6.20 -24.46 -11.37
C PHE A 462 -5.18 -25.25 -12.18
N ARG A 463 -3.97 -24.73 -12.31
CA ARG A 463 -2.86 -25.36 -13.03
C ARG A 463 -1.63 -25.41 -12.17
N ILE A 464 -1.16 -26.61 -11.85
CA ILE A 464 0.13 -26.84 -11.20
C ILE A 464 0.98 -27.60 -12.22
N GLU A 465 1.96 -26.94 -12.83
CA GLU A 465 2.73 -27.56 -13.91
C GLU A 465 4.23 -27.26 -13.93
N ARG A 466 5.03 -28.25 -14.35
CA ARG A 466 6.49 -28.07 -14.52
C ARG A 466 7.21 -27.65 -13.23
N ASN A 467 6.70 -28.04 -12.06
CA ASN A 467 7.38 -27.76 -10.79
C ASN A 467 8.29 -28.92 -10.41
N ALA A 468 9.39 -28.62 -9.72
CA ALA A 468 10.29 -29.59 -9.13
C ALA A 468 10.16 -29.51 -7.60
N ILE A 469 9.73 -30.59 -6.97
CA ILE A 469 9.37 -30.64 -5.55
C ILE A 469 10.15 -31.77 -4.87
N TYR A 470 11.02 -31.44 -3.91
CA TYR A 470 11.93 -32.40 -3.29
C TYR A 470 11.96 -32.36 -1.77
N GLY A 471 12.14 -33.52 -1.15
CA GLY A 471 12.50 -33.62 0.28
C GLY A 471 11.39 -33.20 1.24
N SER A 472 10.14 -33.21 0.79
CA SER A 472 8.97 -33.02 1.64
C SER A 472 8.31 -34.32 2.02
N ARG A 473 7.62 -34.37 3.16
CA ARG A 473 6.87 -35.57 3.56
C ARG A 473 5.78 -35.88 2.54
N ILE A 474 5.00 -34.85 2.21
CA ILE A 474 4.00 -34.89 1.15
C ILE A 474 4.48 -33.94 0.05
N GLY A 475 4.41 -34.34 -1.22
CA GLY A 475 4.76 -33.47 -2.34
C GLY A 475 3.73 -32.35 -2.48
N VAL A 476 2.51 -32.72 -2.83
CA VAL A 476 1.39 -31.79 -3.01
C VAL A 476 0.19 -32.29 -2.20
N GLU A 477 -0.42 -31.40 -1.42
CA GLU A 477 -1.67 -31.67 -0.72
C GLU A 477 -2.76 -30.75 -1.28
N LEU A 478 -3.85 -31.36 -1.72
CA LEU A 478 -5.04 -30.62 -2.15
C LEU A 478 -6.12 -30.75 -1.08
N GLY A 479 -6.37 -29.65 -0.38
CA GLY A 479 -7.52 -29.46 0.50
C GLY A 479 -8.75 -29.15 -0.33
N LEU A 480 -9.62 -30.14 -0.49
CA LEU A 480 -10.78 -30.09 -1.37
C LEU A 480 -12.05 -29.79 -0.57
N GLY A 481 -12.20 -28.53 -0.15
CA GLY A 481 -13.53 -27.99 0.11
C GLY A 481 -14.19 -27.63 -1.23
N GLY A 482 -15.53 -27.74 -1.33
CA GLY A 482 -16.35 -27.23 -2.44
C GLY A 482 -16.06 -27.71 -3.88
N SER A 483 -16.65 -27.03 -4.86
CA SER A 483 -16.62 -27.41 -6.28
C SER A 483 -15.44 -26.74 -6.98
N GLN A 484 -14.40 -27.53 -7.31
CA GLN A 484 -13.33 -27.07 -8.18
C GLN A 484 -13.49 -27.65 -9.58
N GLU A 485 -13.65 -26.79 -10.58
CA GLU A 485 -13.72 -27.23 -11.97
C GLU A 485 -12.35 -27.06 -12.65
N ASP A 486 -11.90 -28.12 -13.34
CA ASP A 486 -10.70 -28.13 -14.17
C ASP A 486 -9.37 -27.91 -13.41
N LEU A 487 -9.09 -28.76 -12.42
CA LEU A 487 -7.76 -28.83 -11.82
C LEU A 487 -6.82 -29.65 -12.72
N ARG A 488 -5.72 -29.04 -13.15
CA ARG A 488 -4.71 -29.63 -14.03
C ARG A 488 -3.38 -29.74 -13.30
N PHE A 489 -2.87 -30.95 -13.21
CA PHE A 489 -1.63 -31.30 -12.52
C PHE A 489 -0.66 -31.95 -13.53
N LEU A 490 0.29 -31.18 -14.07
CA LEU A 490 0.97 -31.52 -15.33
C LEU A 490 2.48 -31.43 -15.28
N ASN A 491 3.19 -32.44 -15.79
CA ASN A 491 4.64 -32.35 -16.00
C ASN A 491 5.43 -31.96 -14.73
N ASN A 492 4.95 -32.29 -13.53
CA ASN A 492 5.66 -32.01 -12.28
C ASN A 492 6.63 -33.15 -11.96
N GLU A 493 7.75 -32.82 -11.34
CA GLU A 493 8.68 -33.75 -10.76
C GLU A 493 8.58 -33.68 -9.23
N ILE A 494 8.22 -34.79 -8.60
CA ILE A 494 8.00 -34.86 -7.15
C ILE A 494 8.82 -36.02 -6.60
N ALA A 495 9.72 -35.70 -5.68
CA ALA A 495 10.42 -36.68 -4.83
C ALA A 495 10.12 -36.38 -3.37
N SER A 496 9.15 -37.09 -2.81
CA SER A 496 8.72 -36.93 -1.41
C SER A 496 9.10 -38.12 -0.53
N LEU A 497 9.06 -37.93 0.78
CA LEU A 497 9.44 -38.94 1.76
C LEU A 497 8.31 -39.92 2.05
N GLU A 498 7.04 -39.51 1.94
CA GLU A 498 5.88 -40.37 2.18
C GLU A 498 4.96 -40.42 0.98
N GLU A 499 4.42 -39.27 0.56
CA GLU A 499 3.34 -39.20 -0.43
C GLU A 499 3.64 -38.19 -1.53
N GLY A 500 3.51 -38.56 -2.81
CA GLY A 500 3.74 -37.61 -3.92
C GLY A 500 2.61 -36.60 -4.04
N LEU A 501 1.37 -37.09 -4.05
CA LEU A 501 0.15 -36.28 -4.08
C LEU A 501 -0.86 -36.84 -3.06
N LEU A 502 -1.29 -36.01 -2.12
CA LEU A 502 -2.35 -36.31 -1.15
C LEU A 502 -3.62 -35.55 -1.51
N LEU A 503 -4.73 -36.26 -1.64
CA LEU A 503 -6.06 -35.66 -1.69
C LEU A 503 -6.75 -35.85 -0.34
N ARG A 504 -6.90 -34.77 0.45
CA ARG A 504 -7.58 -34.88 1.74
C ARG A 504 -9.07 -35.13 1.54
N ARG A 505 -9.62 -36.04 2.36
CA ARG A 505 -11.04 -36.43 2.32
C ARG A 505 -11.93 -35.22 2.62
N GLY A 506 -12.66 -34.77 1.61
CA GLY A 506 -13.75 -33.80 1.65
C GLY A 506 -14.73 -34.09 0.50
N THR A 507 -15.93 -33.51 0.51
CA THR A 507 -16.90 -33.60 -0.60
C THR A 507 -16.39 -32.84 -1.82
N TYR A 508 -15.44 -33.46 -2.53
CA TYR A 508 -15.02 -32.99 -3.84
C TYR A 508 -16.12 -33.28 -4.87
N LEU A 509 -16.45 -32.27 -5.67
CA LEU A 509 -17.45 -32.36 -6.74
C LEU A 509 -16.87 -32.01 -8.13
N GLY A 510 -15.54 -32.14 -8.30
CA GLY A 510 -14.83 -31.68 -9.50
C GLY A 510 -14.16 -32.77 -10.35
N THR A 511 -13.40 -32.35 -11.35
CA THR A 511 -12.50 -33.22 -12.13
C THR A 511 -11.05 -32.79 -11.93
N ILE A 512 -10.21 -33.74 -11.48
CA ILE A 512 -8.75 -33.59 -11.42
C ILE A 512 -8.15 -34.32 -12.63
N ARG A 513 -7.28 -33.63 -13.37
CA ARG A 513 -6.52 -34.16 -14.51
C ARG A 513 -5.03 -34.20 -14.16
N CYS A 514 -4.47 -35.39 -14.02
CA CYS A 514 -3.05 -35.59 -13.71
C CYS A 514 -2.32 -36.19 -14.92
N TRP A 515 -1.48 -35.41 -15.59
CA TRP A 515 -0.73 -35.85 -16.79
C TRP A 515 0.79 -35.70 -16.64
N ASN A 516 1.54 -36.69 -17.14
CA ASN A 516 2.99 -36.59 -17.34
C ASN A 516 3.81 -36.23 -16.08
N ASN A 517 3.31 -36.52 -14.88
CA ASN A 517 4.08 -36.25 -13.66
C ASN A 517 5.05 -37.40 -13.39
N ILE A 518 6.18 -37.07 -12.78
CA ILE A 518 7.13 -38.02 -12.23
C ILE A 518 6.94 -38.03 -10.72
N LEU A 519 6.35 -39.10 -10.21
CA LEU A 519 6.07 -39.30 -8.79
C LEU A 519 7.04 -40.35 -8.25
N SER A 520 8.04 -39.88 -7.53
CA SER A 520 8.93 -40.70 -6.74
C SER A 520 8.65 -40.48 -5.27
N SER A 521 8.47 -41.56 -4.52
CA SER A 521 8.33 -41.50 -3.08
C SER A 521 9.28 -42.50 -2.43
N GLU A 522 9.98 -42.08 -1.37
CA GLU A 522 10.78 -43.00 -0.56
C GLU A 522 9.87 -43.87 0.34
N GLY A 523 8.74 -43.32 0.77
CA GLY A 523 7.64 -44.04 1.39
C GLY A 523 6.79 -44.72 0.33
N ASN A 524 6.31 -45.93 0.61
CA ASN A 524 5.65 -46.82 -0.36
C ASN A 524 4.26 -46.35 -0.88
N GLN A 525 3.98 -45.04 -0.99
CA GLN A 525 2.72 -44.52 -1.53
C GLN A 525 2.93 -43.24 -2.33
N ALA A 526 3.06 -43.33 -3.65
CA ALA A 526 3.17 -42.11 -4.46
C ALA A 526 1.86 -41.26 -4.50
N VAL A 527 0.70 -41.84 -4.16
CA VAL A 527 -0.58 -41.12 -3.94
C VAL A 527 -1.37 -41.80 -2.83
N SER A 528 -1.93 -41.02 -1.91
CA SER A 528 -2.87 -41.51 -0.89
C SER A 528 -4.10 -40.60 -0.79
N GLY A 529 -5.21 -41.14 -0.26
CA GLY A 529 -6.50 -40.45 -0.15
C GLY A 529 -7.70 -41.35 -0.51
N GLY A 530 -8.88 -41.06 0.05
CA GLY A 530 -10.10 -41.77 -0.31
C GLY A 530 -10.57 -41.34 -1.70
N PHE A 531 -10.29 -42.14 -2.73
CA PHE A 531 -10.68 -41.88 -4.11
C PHE A 531 -12.21 -41.92 -4.29
N ALA A 532 -12.89 -40.78 -4.21
CA ALA A 532 -14.10 -40.54 -5.01
C ALA A 532 -13.63 -40.08 -6.41
N PRO A 533 -14.38 -40.35 -7.50
CA PRO A 533 -13.81 -40.64 -8.81
C PRO A 533 -12.88 -39.54 -9.30
N ILE A 534 -11.57 -39.75 -9.16
CA ILE A 534 -10.58 -39.04 -9.95
C ILE A 534 -10.77 -39.61 -11.35
N ASP A 535 -11.54 -38.93 -12.18
CA ASP A 535 -11.89 -39.49 -13.48
C ASP A 535 -10.64 -39.74 -14.35
N LEU A 536 -9.50 -39.06 -14.12
CA LEU A 536 -8.49 -38.87 -15.18
C LEU A 536 -7.03 -38.74 -14.67
N VAL A 537 -6.41 -39.83 -14.20
CA VAL A 537 -4.94 -39.94 -13.99
C VAL A 537 -4.32 -40.63 -15.20
N TRP A 538 -3.43 -39.98 -15.94
CA TRP A 538 -2.93 -40.51 -17.22
C TRP A 538 -1.43 -40.27 -17.41
N SER A 539 -0.72 -41.30 -17.86
CA SER A 539 0.67 -41.19 -18.33
C SER A 539 1.62 -40.57 -17.31
N ASN A 540 1.45 -40.90 -16.04
CA ASN A 540 2.38 -40.52 -14.98
C ASN A 540 3.43 -41.63 -14.81
N LEU A 541 4.68 -41.25 -14.57
CA LEU A 541 5.72 -42.18 -14.16
C LEU A 541 5.68 -42.29 -12.63
N CYS A 542 5.47 -43.51 -12.13
CA CYS A 542 5.47 -43.79 -10.70
C CYS A 542 6.56 -44.81 -10.37
N SER A 543 7.40 -44.50 -9.38
CA SER A 543 8.39 -45.47 -8.89
C SER A 543 7.74 -46.61 -8.10
N ASP A 544 6.56 -46.36 -7.50
CA ASP A 544 5.76 -47.35 -6.78
C ASP A 544 4.63 -47.93 -7.65
N THR A 545 4.51 -49.25 -7.65
CA THR A 545 3.54 -50.01 -8.44
C THR A 545 2.09 -49.88 -7.98
N SER A 546 1.82 -49.45 -6.74
CA SER A 546 0.45 -49.34 -6.19
C SER A 546 -0.45 -48.36 -6.97
N LEU A 547 0.15 -47.36 -7.63
CA LEU A 547 -0.54 -46.39 -8.48
C LEU A 547 -0.84 -46.86 -9.90
N LEU A 548 -0.14 -47.88 -10.40
CA LEU A 548 -0.32 -48.39 -11.76
C LEU A 548 -1.73 -48.96 -11.98
N ALA A 549 -2.40 -49.34 -10.90
CA ALA A 549 -3.78 -49.83 -10.95
C ALA A 549 -4.79 -48.74 -11.34
N LEU A 550 -4.46 -47.45 -11.23
CA LEU A 550 -5.40 -46.36 -11.51
C LEU A 550 -5.57 -46.10 -13.02
N HIS A 551 -4.55 -46.34 -13.86
CA HIS A 551 -4.69 -46.15 -15.31
C HIS A 551 -3.65 -46.92 -16.15
N PRO A 552 -4.06 -47.60 -17.25
CA PRO A 552 -3.19 -48.41 -18.09
C PRO A 552 -2.07 -47.66 -18.82
N THR A 553 -2.12 -46.33 -18.89
CA THR A 553 -1.08 -45.50 -19.53
C THR A 553 0.00 -45.05 -18.56
N ASN A 554 -0.14 -45.29 -17.26
CA ASN A 554 0.90 -44.98 -16.30
C ASN A 554 2.12 -45.88 -16.54
N ILE A 555 3.30 -45.30 -16.32
CA ILE A 555 4.58 -45.96 -16.55
C ILE A 555 5.14 -46.33 -15.19
N SER A 556 5.66 -47.54 -15.05
CA SER A 556 6.41 -47.94 -13.87
C SER A 556 7.89 -47.87 -14.15
N GLY A 557 8.66 -47.45 -13.14
CA GLY A 557 10.11 -47.49 -13.19
C GLY A 557 10.75 -46.39 -12.39
N ASP A 558 12.04 -46.60 -12.10
CA ASP A 558 12.90 -45.56 -11.56
C ASP A 558 13.02 -44.44 -12.62
N PRO A 559 12.76 -43.16 -12.27
CA PRO A 559 12.99 -42.04 -13.18
C PRO A 559 14.45 -41.86 -13.59
N GLN A 560 15.41 -42.51 -12.92
CA GLN A 560 16.83 -42.52 -13.30
C GLN A 560 17.40 -41.12 -13.48
N PHE A 561 17.33 -40.30 -12.44
CA PHE A 561 17.98 -38.99 -12.45
C PHE A 561 19.51 -39.11 -12.47
N ASP A 562 20.16 -38.19 -13.18
CA ASP A 562 21.58 -37.95 -13.07
C ASP A 562 21.83 -37.11 -11.81
N PRO A 563 22.50 -37.66 -10.78
CA PRO A 563 22.70 -36.95 -9.51
C PRO A 563 23.54 -35.68 -9.66
N ALA A 564 24.35 -35.56 -10.72
CA ALA A 564 25.17 -34.36 -10.93
C ALA A 564 24.35 -33.19 -11.49
N SER A 565 23.38 -33.45 -12.37
CA SER A 565 22.62 -32.42 -13.06
C SER A 565 21.17 -32.28 -12.58
N GLY A 566 20.66 -33.26 -11.83
CA GLY A 566 19.23 -33.36 -11.49
C GLY A 566 18.34 -33.63 -12.70
N ARG A 567 18.90 -33.99 -13.86
CA ARG A 567 18.13 -34.25 -15.09
C ARG A 567 17.88 -35.73 -15.29
N LEU A 568 16.85 -36.08 -16.06
CA LEU A 568 16.62 -37.46 -16.48
C LEU A 568 17.80 -37.97 -17.32
N ARG A 569 18.30 -39.17 -17.01
CA ARG A 569 19.25 -39.87 -17.87
C ARG A 569 18.56 -40.25 -19.18
N SER A 570 19.35 -40.40 -20.24
CA SER A 570 18.83 -40.86 -21.55
C SER A 570 18.19 -42.25 -21.50
N SER A 571 18.48 -43.05 -20.48
CA SER A 571 17.90 -44.37 -20.23
C SER A 571 16.59 -44.33 -19.43
N SER A 572 16.19 -43.17 -18.92
CA SER A 572 15.00 -43.03 -18.10
C SER A 572 13.73 -43.42 -18.86
N PRO A 573 12.81 -44.18 -18.23
CA PRO A 573 11.52 -44.52 -18.84
C PRO A 573 10.61 -43.30 -19.03
N ALA A 574 10.90 -42.15 -18.41
CA ALA A 574 10.17 -40.89 -18.65
C ALA A 574 10.56 -40.22 -19.98
N VAL A 575 11.71 -40.57 -20.57
CA VAL A 575 12.17 -39.92 -21.80
C VAL A 575 11.36 -40.42 -22.99
N GLY A 576 10.63 -39.51 -23.63
CA GLY A 576 9.82 -39.79 -24.82
C GLY A 576 8.45 -40.40 -24.55
N SER A 577 8.03 -40.47 -23.29
CA SER A 577 6.80 -41.15 -22.87
C SER A 577 5.63 -40.22 -22.53
N GLY A 578 5.86 -38.91 -22.52
CA GLY A 578 4.82 -37.91 -22.27
C GLY A 578 3.78 -37.88 -23.38
N ILE A 579 2.52 -37.71 -23.00
CA ILE A 579 1.41 -37.50 -23.93
C ILE A 579 1.14 -36.01 -24.09
N ASP A 580 0.71 -35.57 -25.27
CA ASP A 580 0.22 -34.19 -25.44
C ASP A 580 -1.16 -34.07 -24.76
N PRO A 581 -1.30 -33.28 -23.68
CA PRO A 581 -2.54 -33.14 -22.94
C PRO A 581 -3.72 -32.67 -23.81
N LEU A 582 -3.46 -31.95 -24.89
CA LEU A 582 -4.48 -31.46 -25.81
C LEU A 582 -5.04 -32.57 -26.70
N THR A 583 -4.21 -33.57 -27.03
CA THR A 583 -4.60 -34.71 -27.86
C THR A 583 -5.14 -35.88 -27.03
N ALA A 584 -4.77 -35.95 -25.76
CA ALA A 584 -5.12 -37.03 -24.86
C ALA A 584 -6.54 -36.96 -24.30
N LEU A 585 -7.30 -35.89 -24.60
CA LEU A 585 -8.74 -35.85 -24.33
C LEU A 585 -9.39 -36.92 -25.20
N PRO A 586 -9.75 -38.10 -24.64
CA PRO A 586 -10.42 -39.13 -25.42
C PRO A 586 -11.71 -38.49 -25.87
N GLY A 587 -12.06 -38.65 -27.16
CA GLY A 587 -13.25 -38.04 -27.73
C GLY A 587 -14.45 -38.18 -26.81
N PHE A 588 -14.76 -37.12 -26.06
CA PHE A 588 -16.06 -36.85 -25.51
C PHE A 588 -16.95 -36.50 -26.71
N ASN A 589 -17.14 -37.50 -27.58
CA ASN A 589 -18.18 -37.56 -28.57
C ASN A 589 -19.50 -37.72 -27.80
N MET A 590 -20.00 -36.64 -27.20
CA MET A 590 -21.43 -36.42 -27.30
C MET A 590 -21.67 -36.18 -28.78
N GLY A 591 -22.21 -37.18 -29.48
CA GLY A 591 -22.36 -37.21 -30.94
C GLY A 591 -22.75 -35.85 -31.50
N ARG A 592 -21.76 -35.11 -32.02
CA ARG A 592 -21.98 -33.99 -32.91
C ARG A 592 -21.82 -34.54 -34.31
N ASP A 593 -22.94 -35.03 -34.83
CA ASP A 593 -23.14 -35.10 -36.27
C ASP A 593 -23.04 -33.65 -36.81
N PRO A 594 -22.18 -33.30 -37.78
CA PRO A 594 -21.87 -31.90 -38.11
C PRO A 594 -22.99 -31.11 -38.79
N LEU A 595 -24.23 -31.61 -38.84
CA LEU A 595 -25.29 -31.06 -39.71
C LEU A 595 -26.65 -30.78 -39.07
N GLN A 596 -26.80 -30.77 -37.74
CA GLN A 596 -28.02 -30.20 -37.14
C GLN A 596 -27.74 -29.27 -35.94
N PRO A 597 -28.15 -28.00 -35.99
CA PRO A 597 -28.04 -27.10 -34.85
C PRO A 597 -29.15 -27.43 -33.84
N ALA A 598 -28.80 -28.05 -32.71
CA ALA A 598 -29.65 -28.02 -31.53
C ALA A 598 -29.53 -26.63 -30.90
N ALA A 599 -30.54 -25.77 -31.09
CA ALA A 599 -30.60 -24.47 -30.47
C ALA A 599 -30.93 -24.62 -28.97
N THR A 600 -29.93 -24.41 -28.11
CA THR A 600 -30.16 -24.24 -26.67
C THR A 600 -30.40 -22.76 -26.38
N LEU A 601 -31.61 -22.40 -25.96
CA LEU A 601 -31.98 -21.04 -25.54
C LEU A 601 -31.97 -20.98 -24.01
N GLN A 602 -31.09 -20.16 -23.45
CA GLN A 602 -31.03 -19.85 -22.02
C GLN A 602 -31.79 -18.55 -21.74
N PHE A 603 -32.65 -18.56 -20.71
CA PHE A 603 -33.34 -17.36 -20.23
C PHE A 603 -32.91 -17.05 -18.79
N ARG A 604 -32.62 -15.78 -18.53
CA ARG A 604 -32.42 -15.23 -17.18
C ARG A 604 -33.65 -14.39 -16.84
N ALA A 605 -34.30 -14.66 -15.72
CA ALA A 605 -35.53 -13.96 -15.35
C ALA A 605 -35.25 -12.46 -15.05
N GLN A 606 -35.53 -11.61 -16.03
CA GLN A 606 -35.88 -10.20 -15.83
C GLN A 606 -37.22 -9.96 -16.54
N SER A 607 -38.05 -9.10 -15.95
CA SER A 607 -39.48 -8.92 -16.28
C SER A 607 -39.76 -8.89 -17.78
N GLU A 608 -40.65 -9.79 -18.21
CA GLU A 608 -41.22 -9.94 -19.55
C GLU A 608 -40.21 -10.03 -20.71
N ALA A 609 -39.67 -11.24 -20.93
CA ALA A 609 -38.98 -11.58 -22.17
C ALA A 609 -39.86 -12.55 -22.98
N ALA A 610 -40.35 -12.11 -24.15
CA ALA A 610 -40.95 -12.98 -25.14
C ALA A 610 -39.89 -13.41 -26.17
N ALA A 611 -39.82 -14.70 -26.48
CA ALA A 611 -38.95 -15.22 -27.53
C ALA A 611 -39.75 -16.06 -28.53
N THR A 612 -39.43 -15.85 -29.81
CA THR A 612 -40.04 -16.59 -30.92
C THR A 612 -39.07 -17.67 -31.37
N LEU A 613 -39.49 -18.92 -31.31
CA LEU A 613 -38.71 -20.07 -31.77
C LEU A 613 -39.31 -20.58 -33.09
N ARG A 614 -38.46 -20.76 -34.11
CA ARG A 614 -38.88 -21.38 -35.38
C ARG A 614 -38.23 -22.75 -35.51
N LEU A 615 -39.05 -23.80 -35.63
CA LEU A 615 -38.59 -25.17 -35.79
C LEU A 615 -38.87 -25.61 -37.24
N ASP A 616 -37.81 -25.72 -38.04
CA ASP A 616 -37.93 -25.97 -39.49
C ASP A 616 -37.98 -27.47 -39.86
N ALA A 617 -37.81 -28.40 -38.91
CA ALA A 617 -37.81 -29.85 -39.18
C ALA A 617 -38.72 -30.68 -38.23
N PRO A 618 -39.47 -31.67 -38.76
CA PRO A 618 -40.27 -32.59 -37.95
C PRO A 618 -39.37 -33.52 -37.12
N GLY A 619 -39.71 -33.69 -35.83
CA GLY A 619 -38.99 -34.56 -34.89
C GLY A 619 -38.01 -33.83 -33.95
N SER A 620 -37.92 -32.50 -34.03
CA SER A 620 -37.04 -31.71 -33.16
C SER A 620 -37.59 -31.68 -31.73
N SER A 621 -36.80 -32.19 -30.77
CA SER A 621 -37.12 -32.10 -29.34
C SER A 621 -36.48 -30.84 -28.77
N VAL A 622 -37.24 -30.00 -28.07
CA VAL A 622 -36.72 -28.78 -27.42
C VAL A 622 -36.72 -29.01 -25.91
N ALA A 623 -35.55 -28.90 -25.30
CA ALA A 623 -35.41 -28.89 -23.84
C ALA A 623 -35.42 -27.44 -23.35
N LEU A 624 -36.43 -27.07 -22.57
CA LEU A 624 -36.50 -25.75 -21.91
C LEU A 624 -35.93 -25.89 -20.49
N LEU A 625 -34.86 -25.17 -20.19
CA LEU A 625 -34.29 -25.08 -18.84
C LEU A 625 -34.72 -23.77 -18.18
N LEU A 626 -35.46 -23.87 -17.06
CA LEU A 626 -35.88 -22.72 -16.25
C LEU A 626 -35.12 -22.76 -14.91
N PHE A 627 -34.41 -21.68 -14.58
CA PHE A 627 -33.71 -21.53 -13.31
C PHE A 627 -34.49 -20.59 -12.38
N GLY A 628 -34.91 -21.09 -11.21
CA GLY A 628 -35.42 -20.26 -10.13
C GLY A 628 -34.29 -19.61 -9.33
N ALA A 629 -34.49 -18.40 -8.81
CA ALA A 629 -33.55 -17.78 -7.88
C ALA A 629 -33.45 -18.67 -6.61
N ALA A 630 -32.23 -18.95 -6.16
CA ALA A 630 -31.97 -19.79 -5.00
C ALA A 630 -32.58 -19.17 -3.73
N ALA A 631 -33.51 -19.87 -3.08
CA ALA A 631 -33.94 -19.54 -1.73
C ALA A 631 -32.84 -19.97 -0.74
N SER A 632 -32.53 -19.11 0.23
CA SER A 632 -31.44 -19.31 1.19
C SER A 632 -31.73 -20.37 2.27
N ASN A 633 -32.90 -21.03 2.24
CA ASN A 633 -33.29 -22.04 3.23
C ASN A 633 -34.07 -23.22 2.58
N PRO A 634 -33.57 -24.48 2.65
CA PRO A 634 -34.21 -25.63 2.01
C PRO A 634 -35.55 -26.08 2.63
N ALA A 635 -35.97 -25.48 3.76
CA ALA A 635 -37.24 -25.79 4.42
C ALA A 635 -38.46 -25.02 3.86
N ASP A 636 -38.27 -24.02 2.99
CA ASP A 636 -39.35 -23.16 2.48
C ASP A 636 -40.07 -23.67 1.22
N ILE A 637 -39.73 -24.88 0.74
CA ILE A 637 -40.41 -25.52 -0.40
C ILE A 637 -41.67 -26.24 0.11
N ALA A 638 -42.72 -25.47 0.41
CA ALA A 638 -44.06 -26.02 0.61
C ALA A 638 -44.73 -26.25 -0.75
N LEU A 639 -45.34 -27.44 -0.92
CA LEU A 639 -46.04 -27.89 -2.13
C LEU A 639 -46.96 -26.80 -2.73
N CYS A 640 -46.75 -26.50 -4.01
CA CYS A 640 -47.73 -25.84 -4.85
C CYS A 640 -48.29 -26.86 -5.84
N ASP A 641 -49.53 -27.30 -5.62
CA ASP A 641 -50.36 -27.94 -6.66
C ASP A 641 -50.77 -26.85 -7.66
N GLY A 642 -49.93 -26.61 -8.67
CA GLY A 642 -50.22 -25.73 -9.79
C GLY A 642 -50.62 -26.54 -11.03
N LEU A 643 -51.84 -26.35 -11.51
CA LEU A 643 -52.34 -26.91 -12.77
C LEU A 643 -51.62 -26.26 -13.98
N LEU A 644 -50.95 -27.09 -14.79
CA LEU A 644 -50.39 -26.69 -16.08
C LEU A 644 -51.52 -26.66 -17.13
N GLY A 645 -51.99 -25.47 -17.50
CA GLY A 645 -52.95 -25.30 -18.60
C GLY A 645 -52.23 -25.13 -19.94
N ILE A 646 -52.21 -26.17 -20.77
CA ILE A 646 -51.81 -26.08 -22.19
C ILE A 646 -53.10 -25.93 -23.00
N ASP A 647 -53.36 -24.76 -23.56
CA ASP A 647 -54.50 -24.56 -24.48
C ASP A 647 -54.13 -25.03 -25.89
N LEU A 648 -54.12 -26.35 -26.06
CA LEU A 648 -54.11 -27.03 -27.33
C LEU A 648 -55.07 -28.21 -27.17
N GLY A 649 -56.34 -28.04 -27.56
CA GLY A 649 -57.34 -29.12 -27.68
C GLY A 649 -57.01 -30.43 -26.94
N SER A 650 -57.27 -30.45 -25.63
CA SER A 650 -57.31 -31.62 -24.73
C SER A 650 -56.11 -32.58 -24.73
N TRP A 651 -55.02 -32.26 -24.03
CA TRP A 651 -54.08 -33.25 -23.47
C TRP A 651 -53.64 -32.82 -22.05
N LEU A 652 -53.81 -33.72 -21.08
CA LEU A 652 -53.40 -33.55 -19.67
C LEU A 652 -52.19 -34.47 -19.41
N PHE A 653 -51.10 -33.92 -18.86
CA PHE A 653 -49.94 -34.71 -18.42
C PHE A 653 -49.82 -34.64 -16.90
N SER A 654 -49.56 -35.80 -16.28
CA SER A 654 -49.16 -35.94 -14.87
C SER A 654 -47.63 -35.98 -14.79
N VAL A 655 -47.05 -35.16 -13.92
CA VAL A 655 -45.59 -35.12 -13.68
C VAL A 655 -45.26 -36.02 -12.48
N PRO A 656 -44.42 -37.06 -12.63
CA PRO A 656 -44.04 -37.90 -11.51
C PRO A 656 -42.81 -37.35 -10.78
N GLN A 657 -43.01 -36.93 -9.52
CA GLN A 657 -42.04 -36.73 -8.42
C GLN A 657 -40.91 -35.68 -8.58
N PRO A 658 -40.48 -35.00 -7.49
CA PRO A 658 -39.54 -33.87 -7.55
C PRO A 658 -38.08 -34.31 -7.70
N VAL A 659 -37.33 -33.58 -8.54
CA VAL A 659 -35.86 -33.62 -8.63
C VAL A 659 -35.30 -32.53 -7.71
N SER A 660 -34.33 -32.87 -6.85
CA SER A 660 -33.97 -32.12 -5.64
C SER A 660 -33.23 -30.79 -5.82
N ASN A 661 -33.22 -30.15 -6.99
CA ASN A 661 -32.46 -28.90 -7.24
C ASN A 661 -33.24 -27.83 -8.02
N GLY A 662 -34.57 -27.78 -7.90
CA GLY A 662 -35.38 -26.67 -8.44
C GLY A 662 -35.36 -26.51 -9.97
N THR A 663 -34.88 -27.52 -10.70
CA THR A 663 -34.84 -27.52 -12.16
C THR A 663 -35.94 -28.45 -12.69
N LEU A 664 -36.92 -27.89 -13.39
CA LEU A 664 -37.97 -28.66 -14.05
C LEU A 664 -37.62 -28.80 -15.54
N VAL A 665 -37.43 -30.03 -16.00
CA VAL A 665 -37.22 -30.33 -17.43
C VAL A 665 -38.52 -30.88 -18.01
N LEU A 666 -39.12 -30.15 -18.94
CA LEU A 666 -40.34 -30.59 -19.64
C LEU A 666 -39.99 -31.00 -21.07
N PRO A 667 -40.09 -32.29 -21.43
CA PRO A 667 -39.97 -32.70 -22.81
C PRO A 667 -41.24 -32.33 -23.57
N LEU A 668 -41.14 -31.41 -24.53
CA LEU A 668 -42.24 -31.02 -25.41
C LEU A 668 -41.96 -31.53 -26.83
N ALA A 669 -42.87 -32.35 -27.37
CA ALA A 669 -42.89 -32.75 -28.77
C ALA A 669 -43.78 -31.77 -29.54
N LEU A 670 -43.19 -30.76 -30.17
CA LEU A 670 -43.92 -29.75 -30.95
C LEU A 670 -43.87 -30.08 -32.45
N PRO A 671 -45.00 -30.01 -33.18
CA PRO A 671 -44.98 -30.15 -34.63
C PRO A 671 -44.31 -28.94 -35.32
N PRO A 672 -43.85 -29.09 -36.58
CA PRO A 672 -43.17 -27.99 -37.31
C PRO A 672 -44.01 -26.71 -37.36
N GLY A 673 -43.34 -25.57 -37.16
CA GLY A 673 -43.98 -24.26 -37.13
C GLY A 673 -43.18 -23.22 -36.36
N THR A 674 -43.65 -21.97 -36.43
CA THR A 674 -43.22 -20.92 -35.51
C THR A 674 -44.03 -21.07 -34.22
N TRP A 675 -43.36 -20.96 -33.08
CA TRP A 675 -43.99 -21.05 -31.77
C TRP A 675 -43.51 -19.88 -30.92
N THR A 676 -44.43 -19.29 -30.16
CA THR A 676 -44.09 -18.25 -29.18
C THR A 676 -44.28 -18.83 -27.79
N VAL A 677 -43.20 -18.89 -27.03
CA VAL A 677 -43.24 -19.33 -25.63
C VAL A 677 -43.30 -18.08 -24.76
N VAL A 678 -44.39 -17.92 -24.02
CA VAL A 678 -44.56 -16.81 -23.09
C VAL A 678 -44.50 -17.38 -21.68
N VAL A 679 -43.47 -17.02 -20.93
CA VAL A 679 -43.35 -17.33 -19.51
C VAL A 679 -43.92 -16.14 -18.74
N GLN A 680 -45.09 -16.32 -18.13
CA GLN A 680 -45.76 -15.24 -17.40
C GLN A 680 -45.66 -15.53 -15.90
N ALA A 681 -44.98 -14.66 -15.16
CA ALA A 681 -44.98 -14.70 -13.70
C ALA A 681 -46.33 -14.13 -13.22
N LEU A 682 -47.17 -14.97 -12.63
CA LEU A 682 -48.41 -14.50 -12.01
C LEU A 682 -48.05 -13.96 -10.62
N TYR A 683 -48.06 -12.63 -10.49
CA TYR A 683 -48.06 -11.97 -9.20
C TYR A 683 -49.50 -11.80 -8.72
N ASP A 684 -49.86 -12.47 -7.63
CA ASP A 684 -51.13 -12.24 -6.95
C ASP A 684 -51.05 -10.91 -6.19
N ALA A 685 -51.66 -9.87 -6.73
CA ALA A 685 -51.64 -8.51 -6.18
C ALA A 685 -52.53 -8.35 -4.93
N ALA A 686 -53.26 -9.38 -4.48
CA ALA A 686 -54.26 -9.25 -3.43
C ALA A 686 -53.82 -9.70 -2.02
N SER A 687 -52.61 -10.23 -1.82
CA SER A 687 -52.17 -10.70 -0.49
C SER A 687 -51.12 -9.78 0.16
N ALA A 688 -51.42 -9.25 1.34
CA ALA A 688 -50.57 -8.34 2.11
C ALA A 688 -49.48 -9.09 2.93
N VAL A 689 -48.80 -10.07 2.33
CA VAL A 689 -47.71 -10.84 2.94
C VAL A 689 -46.48 -10.81 2.01
N PRO A 690 -45.22 -10.76 2.52
CA PRO A 690 -44.04 -10.47 1.69
C PRO A 690 -43.80 -11.49 0.55
N PRO A 691 -43.07 -11.11 -0.51
CA PRO A 691 -43.09 -11.77 -1.81
C PRO A 691 -42.22 -13.03 -1.83
N CYS A 692 -42.75 -14.15 -1.37
CA CYS A 692 -42.04 -15.45 -1.45
C CYS A 692 -42.79 -16.54 -2.22
N ARG A 693 -43.89 -16.23 -2.91
CA ARG A 693 -44.63 -17.22 -3.72
C ARG A 693 -44.99 -16.66 -5.09
N ALA A 694 -44.07 -16.81 -6.04
CA ALA A 694 -44.37 -16.64 -7.45
C ALA A 694 -44.73 -18.00 -8.05
N SER A 695 -45.98 -18.16 -8.49
CA SER A 695 -46.39 -19.30 -9.31
C SER A 695 -46.04 -18.98 -10.76
N ASN A 696 -45.10 -19.72 -11.35
CA ASN A 696 -44.75 -19.54 -12.76
C ASN A 696 -45.76 -20.29 -13.64
N MET A 697 -46.47 -19.58 -14.51
CA MET A 697 -47.33 -20.17 -15.53
C MET A 697 -46.64 -20.06 -16.89
N VAL A 698 -46.43 -21.19 -17.55
CA VAL A 698 -45.86 -21.25 -18.90
C VAL A 698 -46.99 -21.42 -19.90
N VAL A 699 -47.20 -20.43 -20.77
CA VAL A 699 -48.20 -20.50 -21.84
C VAL A 699 -47.47 -20.61 -23.17
N VAL A 700 -47.67 -21.74 -23.86
CA VAL A 700 -47.12 -21.97 -25.20
C VAL A 700 -48.22 -21.72 -26.22
N ARG A 701 -48.01 -20.78 -27.14
CA ARG A 701 -48.94 -20.48 -28.25
C ARG A 701 -48.26 -20.77 -29.57
N ARG A 702 -49.01 -21.36 -30.51
CA ARG A 702 -48.57 -21.53 -31.89
C ARG A 702 -48.73 -20.23 -32.66
#